data_AF-A0A090AK60-F1
#
_entry.id   AF-A0A090AK60-F1
#
_cell.length_a   1.000
_cell.length_b   1.000
_cell.length_c   1.000
_cell.angle_alpha   90.00
_cell.angle_beta   90.00
_cell.angle_gamma   90.00
#
_symmetry.space_group_name_H-M   'P 1'
#
loop_
_entity.id
_entity.type
_entity.pdbx_description
1 polymer ?
#
loop_
_entity_poly.entity_id
_entity_poly.type
_entity_poly.pdbx_seq_one_letter_code
_entity_poly.pdbx_strand_id
1 'polypeptide(L)'
;MSQPVIVVIKRHALRTVLSLTILLFFVLHAFKVIEWDFIYALEHKVYDTRLELTLPNTTDPRIVIVDIDEPSLREIGRWPWNRAVMAKLVDQLFNTYQIDVLGMDAMFAEHDNSSGLKKLEELAQGPLKEATSFLDILTGLRNTLDYDKVFSKSLQSRRIVLSYAFTTAQEAMTNIETGQLPPPAFTRQEVQTHGLKYIEGRGFAANLPEFQASALTAGHFNMEPDSDGIVRRVPMLYGYKGQLYESLSLAVTRIALGVSHLELDFSIEGKQRYLKNLIIGNRKIPVDEYLQTLVPYRGTSPRFPYVSAANVLKGQINNPALLQNKIVLLGTTAQGLSDLRVTPMGNIYPGVEIHANLIAGILDNSIMSALLHQNILEFWLFLLIGLVMITLLPLFSPLMATLGTLGLSGLLVWVNLVIWADHHLVLPLAMTLLLILSLFIFNMSYGYFVESSNKRHLTNLFGQYIPPELVDEMSKNLGNTFSMEGESRKMTVLFSDVRGFTTISEGLDPKELSELMNEYLTPMTRIIHEHRGTIDKYMGDAIMAFWGAPLHDAQHARHALDAAMEMIQHLTEMQPLFKAKGWPEIQIGTGLNTGVMSVGNMGSQFRIAYTVLGDSVNLGSRLEGLTKQYGVQIIVSEATQATVPEYLYRELDRVRVKGKDQPVAIFEPIGLRNKVDVQTVVEIGCYEQALASYRQQKWAEAKTQFTELHQQSPEQVLYRLYAERVEYFMENPPAKNWDGVYTFTTK
;
A
#
# COMPACT_ATOMS: atom_id res chain seq x y z
N MET A 1 -26.29 -20.37 -1.32
CA MET A 1 -24.86 -20.01 -1.52
C MET A 1 -24.05 -21.30 -1.55
N SER A 2 -23.30 -21.54 -2.62
CA SER A 2 -22.52 -22.76 -2.82
C SER A 2 -21.32 -22.83 -1.86
N GLN A 3 -21.03 -24.01 -1.31
CA GLN A 3 -19.90 -24.28 -0.40
C GLN A 3 -18.52 -23.66 -0.78
N PRO A 4 -18.12 -23.52 -2.06
CA PRO A 4 -16.86 -22.84 -2.41
C PRO A 4 -16.76 -21.39 -1.94
N VAL A 5 -17.87 -20.64 -1.89
CA VAL A 5 -17.86 -19.21 -1.50
C VAL A 5 -17.56 -19.05 0.00
N ILE A 6 -18.06 -19.96 0.85
CA ILE A 6 -17.90 -19.91 2.31
C ILE A 6 -16.43 -20.19 2.71
N VAL A 7 -15.75 -21.07 1.97
CA VAL A 7 -14.34 -21.41 2.22
C VAL A 7 -13.41 -20.25 1.87
N VAL A 8 -13.68 -19.54 0.76
CA VAL A 8 -12.93 -18.33 0.37
C VAL A 8 -13.13 -17.21 1.40
N ILE A 9 -14.35 -17.00 1.89
CA ILE A 9 -14.64 -15.98 2.92
C ILE A 9 -13.91 -16.28 4.23
N LYS A 10 -13.87 -17.54 4.70
CA LYS A 10 -13.13 -17.90 5.91
C LYS A 10 -11.61 -17.69 5.77
N ARG A 11 -11.05 -17.93 4.59
CA ARG A 11 -9.61 -17.74 4.30
C ARG A 11 -9.18 -16.27 4.36
N HIS A 12 -10.08 -15.33 4.04
CA HIS A 12 -9.79 -13.89 4.03
C HIS A 12 -10.37 -13.12 5.21
N ALA A 13 -11.13 -13.76 6.10
CA ALA A 13 -11.85 -13.09 7.19
C ALA A 13 -10.96 -12.19 8.07
N LEU A 14 -9.79 -12.67 8.51
CA LEU A 14 -8.86 -11.87 9.31
C LEU A 14 -8.33 -10.64 8.54
N ARG A 15 -7.97 -10.83 7.27
CA ARG A 15 -7.51 -9.76 6.37
C ARG A 15 -8.61 -8.71 6.16
N THR A 16 -9.85 -9.15 5.96
CA THR A 16 -11.01 -8.27 5.82
C THR A 16 -11.27 -7.48 7.09
N VAL A 17 -11.26 -8.12 8.26
CA VAL A 17 -11.46 -7.45 9.56
C VAL A 17 -10.38 -6.39 9.80
N LEU A 18 -9.10 -6.71 9.57
CA LEU A 18 -8.01 -5.74 9.73
C LEU A 18 -8.11 -4.58 8.73
N SER A 19 -8.51 -4.84 7.48
CA SER A 19 -8.72 -3.77 6.50
C SER A 19 -9.91 -2.87 6.87
N LEU A 20 -10.97 -3.43 7.47
CA LEU A 20 -12.09 -2.66 8.00
C LEU A 20 -11.66 -1.76 9.17
N THR A 21 -10.71 -2.19 10.01
CA THR A 21 -10.15 -1.35 11.07
C THR A 21 -9.42 -0.13 10.50
N ILE A 22 -8.65 -0.31 9.41
CA ILE A 22 -8.00 0.82 8.71
C ILE A 22 -9.06 1.78 8.18
N LEU A 23 -10.10 1.27 7.49
CA LEU A 23 -11.21 2.09 7.01
C LEU A 23 -11.91 2.85 8.15
N LEU A 24 -12.18 2.18 9.27
CA LEU A 24 -12.81 2.78 10.44
C LEU A 24 -11.98 3.92 11.01
N PHE A 25 -10.65 3.79 11.05
CA PHE A 25 -9.77 4.88 11.49
C PHE A 25 -9.96 6.15 10.66
N PHE A 26 -9.94 6.05 9.32
CA PHE A 26 -10.14 7.20 8.43
C PHE A 26 -11.55 7.79 8.57
N VAL A 27 -12.58 6.95 8.74
CA VAL A 27 -13.94 7.41 9.01
C VAL A 27 -14.03 8.18 10.34
N LEU A 28 -13.43 7.66 11.41
CA LEU A 28 -13.41 8.34 12.72
C LEU A 28 -12.65 9.67 12.66
N HIS A 29 -11.60 9.73 11.85
CA HIS A 29 -10.85 10.96 11.60
C HIS A 29 -11.69 12.03 10.86
N ALA A 30 -12.43 11.65 9.82
CA ALA A 30 -13.33 12.57 9.11
C ALA A 30 -14.39 13.22 10.03
N PHE A 31 -14.85 12.50 11.04
CA PHE A 31 -15.79 13.01 12.05
C PHE A 31 -15.14 13.72 13.24
N LYS A 32 -13.81 13.97 13.20
CA LYS A 32 -13.05 14.60 14.28
C LYS A 32 -13.16 13.85 15.63
N VAL A 33 -13.40 12.53 15.58
CA VAL A 33 -13.39 11.67 16.78
C VAL A 33 -11.96 11.31 17.16
N ILE A 34 -11.10 11.13 16.15
CA ILE A 34 -9.66 10.91 16.30
C ILE A 34 -8.96 11.93 15.42
N GLU A 35 -8.26 12.89 16.02
CA GLU A 35 -7.54 13.92 15.28
C GLU A 35 -6.06 13.56 15.17
N TRP A 36 -5.51 13.65 13.96
CA TRP A 36 -4.08 13.47 13.71
C TRP A 36 -3.58 14.61 12.82
N ASP A 37 -2.83 15.53 13.42
CA ASP A 37 -2.38 16.78 12.79
C ASP A 37 -1.58 16.57 11.50
N PHE A 38 -0.87 15.44 11.40
CA PHE A 38 -0.13 15.08 10.19
C PHE A 38 -1.04 14.95 8.95
N ILE A 39 -2.25 14.42 9.12
CA ILE A 39 -3.19 14.26 8.01
C ILE A 39 -3.69 15.63 7.54
N TYR A 40 -4.02 16.54 8.48
CA TYR A 40 -4.41 17.91 8.15
C TYR A 40 -3.29 18.68 7.44
N ALA A 41 -2.05 18.54 7.91
CA ALA A 41 -0.89 19.13 7.27
C ALA A 41 -0.71 18.64 5.82
N LEU A 42 -0.95 17.35 5.56
CA LEU A 42 -0.88 16.81 4.19
C LEU A 42 -2.01 17.35 3.31
N GLU A 43 -3.23 17.48 3.84
CA GLU A 43 -4.36 18.04 3.10
C GLU A 43 -4.12 19.51 2.74
N HIS A 44 -3.63 20.31 3.69
CA HIS A 44 -3.23 21.70 3.42
C HIS A 44 -2.12 21.77 2.38
N LYS A 45 -1.13 20.87 2.44
CA LYS A 45 -0.06 20.85 1.43
C LYS A 45 -0.57 20.50 0.04
N VAL A 46 -1.50 19.55 -0.08
CA VAL A 46 -2.14 19.21 -1.36
C VAL A 46 -2.97 20.38 -1.88
N TYR A 47 -3.69 21.09 -1.01
CA TYR A 47 -4.38 22.33 -1.37
C TYR A 47 -3.41 23.37 -1.92
N ASP A 48 -2.30 23.64 -1.22
CA ASP A 48 -1.31 24.65 -1.63
C ASP A 48 -0.68 24.28 -2.97
N THR A 49 -0.28 23.02 -3.16
CA THR A 49 0.28 22.55 -4.44
C THR A 49 -0.73 22.67 -5.57
N ARG A 50 -2.00 22.31 -5.34
CA ARG A 50 -3.04 22.47 -6.36
C ARG A 50 -3.29 23.93 -6.70
N LEU A 51 -3.29 24.80 -5.69
CA LEU A 51 -3.40 26.25 -5.88
C LEU A 51 -2.24 26.75 -6.74
N GLU A 52 -0.98 26.48 -6.35
CA GLU A 52 0.23 26.86 -7.08
C GLU A 52 0.21 26.42 -8.56
N LEU A 53 -0.21 25.18 -8.83
CA LEU A 53 -0.27 24.62 -10.19
C LEU A 53 -1.38 25.24 -11.05
N THR A 54 -2.39 25.86 -10.45
CA THR A 54 -3.57 26.40 -11.15
C THR A 54 -3.68 27.93 -11.08
N LEU A 55 -2.63 28.60 -10.58
CA LEU A 55 -2.61 30.06 -10.45
C LEU A 55 -2.77 30.74 -11.82
N PRO A 56 -3.58 31.83 -11.90
CA PRO A 56 -3.70 32.59 -13.13
C PRO A 56 -2.40 33.34 -13.49
N ASN A 57 -1.57 33.72 -12.50
CA ASN A 57 -0.34 34.49 -12.67
C ASN A 57 -0.52 35.80 -13.47
N THR A 58 -1.70 36.43 -13.37
CA THR A 58 -2.06 37.67 -14.06
C THR A 58 -2.11 38.86 -13.13
N THR A 59 -1.84 40.05 -13.67
CA THR A 59 -2.00 41.33 -12.98
C THR A 59 -3.43 41.85 -13.14
N ASP A 60 -4.07 42.30 -12.06
CA ASP A 60 -5.38 42.95 -12.11
C ASP A 60 -5.25 44.48 -12.13
N PRO A 61 -5.60 45.17 -13.24
CA PRO A 61 -5.45 46.61 -13.36
C PRO A 61 -6.63 47.40 -12.78
N ARG A 62 -7.65 46.76 -12.19
CA ARG A 62 -8.79 47.44 -11.53
C ARG A 62 -8.47 47.92 -10.13
N ILE A 63 -7.50 47.25 -9.49
CA ILE A 63 -7.08 47.50 -8.12
C ILE A 63 -5.65 48.00 -8.14
N VAL A 64 -5.36 49.08 -7.43
CA VAL A 64 -4.00 49.67 -7.36
C VAL A 64 -3.62 49.85 -5.90
N ILE A 65 -2.37 49.51 -5.58
CA ILE A 65 -1.83 49.68 -4.24
C ILE A 65 -1.03 50.98 -4.21
N VAL A 66 -1.48 51.93 -3.40
CA VAL A 66 -0.68 53.09 -3.01
C VAL A 66 0.16 52.68 -1.81
N ASP A 67 1.47 52.66 -2.02
CA ASP A 67 2.40 51.99 -1.13
C ASP A 67 3.20 52.99 -0.29
N ILE A 68 3.18 52.79 1.01
CA ILE A 68 4.11 53.38 1.96
C ILE A 68 5.40 52.56 1.86
N ASP A 69 6.17 52.86 0.83
CA ASP A 69 7.45 52.23 0.50
C ASP A 69 8.65 52.95 1.16
N GLU A 70 9.84 52.34 1.06
CA GLU A 70 11.09 52.93 1.58
C GLU A 70 11.37 54.35 1.03
N PRO A 71 11.17 54.65 -0.29
CA PRO A 71 11.19 56.02 -0.80
C PRO A 71 10.22 56.96 -0.07
N SER A 72 8.96 56.53 0.16
CA SER A 72 7.98 57.35 0.85
C SER A 72 8.39 57.69 2.26
N LEU A 73 8.93 56.72 3.01
CA LEU A 73 9.44 56.96 4.37
C LEU A 73 10.65 57.89 4.39
N ARG A 74 11.53 57.79 3.38
CA ARG A 74 12.70 58.68 3.25
C ARG A 74 12.32 60.12 2.94
N GLU A 75 11.33 60.31 2.07
CA GLU A 75 10.96 61.64 1.56
C GLU A 75 9.96 62.37 2.45
N ILE A 76 8.94 61.67 2.96
CA ILE A 76 7.87 62.26 3.79
C ILE A 76 8.27 62.26 5.27
N GLY A 77 8.97 61.21 5.70
CA GLY A 77 9.35 60.97 7.08
C GLY A 77 8.76 59.69 7.67
N ARG A 78 9.01 59.49 8.95
CA ARG A 78 8.65 58.27 9.68
C ARG A 78 7.13 58.09 9.77
N TRP A 79 6.66 56.86 9.53
CA TRP A 79 5.28 56.43 9.77
C TRP A 79 5.00 56.19 11.27
N PRO A 80 3.80 56.47 11.80
CA PRO A 80 2.64 57.05 11.10
C PRO A 80 2.83 58.53 10.75
N TRP A 81 2.39 58.92 9.55
CA TRP A 81 2.40 60.32 9.14
C TRP A 81 1.34 61.14 9.87
N ASN A 82 1.58 62.45 9.97
CA ASN A 82 0.61 63.36 10.54
C ASN A 82 -0.65 63.46 9.66
N ARG A 83 -1.76 63.85 10.27
CA ARG A 83 -3.10 63.82 9.67
C ARG A 83 -3.25 64.88 8.58
N ALA A 84 -2.45 65.95 8.59
CA ALA A 84 -2.38 66.88 7.45
C ALA A 84 -1.77 66.24 6.20
N VAL A 85 -0.72 65.41 6.33
CA VAL A 85 -0.17 64.64 5.21
C VAL A 85 -1.19 63.62 4.71
N MET A 86 -1.87 62.92 5.62
CA MET A 86 -2.93 61.97 5.24
C MET A 86 -4.09 62.67 4.52
N ALA A 87 -4.53 63.83 5.00
CA ALA A 87 -5.54 64.67 4.35
C ALA A 87 -5.12 65.03 2.92
N LYS A 88 -3.88 65.50 2.75
CA LYS A 88 -3.32 65.83 1.44
C LYS A 88 -3.26 64.62 0.51
N LEU A 89 -2.91 63.44 1.01
CA LEU A 89 -2.88 62.20 0.22
C LEU A 89 -4.30 61.87 -0.28
N VAL A 90 -5.29 61.86 0.61
CA VAL A 90 -6.69 61.59 0.24
C VAL A 90 -7.20 62.64 -0.75
N ASP A 91 -6.88 63.92 -0.54
CA ASP A 91 -7.26 65.00 -1.46
C ASP A 91 -6.64 64.82 -2.84
N GLN A 92 -5.36 64.45 -2.94
CA GLN A 92 -4.73 64.17 -4.23
C GLN A 92 -5.40 62.99 -4.94
N LEU A 93 -5.67 61.91 -4.21
CA LEU A 93 -6.29 60.71 -4.78
C LEU A 93 -7.69 61.00 -5.35
N PHE A 94 -8.55 61.69 -4.62
CA PHE A 94 -9.91 61.97 -5.08
C PHE A 94 -10.01 63.19 -6.01
N ASN A 95 -9.34 64.30 -5.69
CA ASN A 95 -9.51 65.54 -6.45
C ASN A 95 -8.66 65.58 -7.73
N THR A 96 -7.42 65.08 -7.66
CA THR A 96 -6.48 65.09 -8.80
C THR A 96 -6.61 63.83 -9.63
N TYR A 97 -6.50 62.66 -8.99
CA TYR A 97 -6.43 61.37 -9.68
C TYR A 97 -7.78 60.71 -9.91
N GLN A 98 -8.86 61.19 -9.28
CA GLN A 98 -10.23 60.75 -9.49
C GLN A 98 -10.39 59.22 -9.36
N ILE A 99 -9.87 58.66 -8.26
CA ILE A 99 -10.08 57.25 -7.91
C ILE A 99 -11.58 56.98 -7.62
N ASP A 100 -12.01 55.71 -7.67
CA ASP A 100 -13.39 55.34 -7.33
C ASP A 100 -13.56 55.13 -5.81
N VAL A 101 -12.77 54.22 -5.23
CA VAL A 101 -12.84 53.84 -3.81
C VAL A 101 -11.45 53.80 -3.21
N LEU A 102 -11.31 54.25 -1.95
CA LEU A 102 -10.09 54.10 -1.16
C LEU A 102 -10.34 53.17 0.03
N GLY A 103 -9.66 52.02 0.06
CA GLY A 103 -9.50 51.21 1.27
C GLY A 103 -8.20 51.56 1.97
N MET A 104 -8.23 51.82 3.27
CA MET A 104 -7.03 52.16 4.03
C MET A 104 -6.64 51.00 4.93
N ASP A 105 -5.55 50.29 4.62
CA ASP A 105 -4.97 49.25 5.48
C ASP A 105 -4.07 49.89 6.56
N ALA A 106 -4.69 50.80 7.32
CA ALA A 106 -4.09 51.54 8.41
C ALA A 106 -5.19 52.06 9.34
N MET A 107 -4.89 52.13 10.64
CA MET A 107 -5.82 52.64 11.65
C MET A 107 -5.30 53.93 12.30
N PHE A 108 -6.23 54.83 12.64
CA PHE A 108 -5.96 56.11 13.29
C PHE A 108 -6.69 56.17 14.63
N ALA A 109 -6.22 55.36 15.60
CA ALA A 109 -6.84 55.20 16.91
C ALA A 109 -6.47 56.31 17.92
N GLU A 110 -5.46 57.11 17.62
CA GLU A 110 -4.93 58.15 18.50
C GLU A 110 -5.01 59.54 17.86
N HIS A 111 -5.13 60.57 18.70
CA HIS A 111 -5.14 61.97 18.26
C HIS A 111 -3.77 62.45 17.77
N ASP A 112 -3.77 63.27 16.72
CA ASP A 112 -2.56 63.90 16.21
C ASP A 112 -2.18 65.14 17.04
N ASN A 113 -1.01 65.06 17.69
CA ASN A 113 -0.46 66.18 18.47
C ASN A 113 0.74 66.86 17.80
N SER A 114 1.05 66.53 16.54
CA SER A 114 2.29 66.94 15.86
C SER A 114 2.28 68.39 15.35
N SER A 115 1.12 69.04 15.24
CA SER A 115 1.02 70.44 14.78
C SER A 115 1.51 71.47 15.81
N GLY A 116 1.69 71.06 17.07
CA GLY A 116 1.98 71.96 18.18
C GLY A 116 0.78 72.76 18.68
N LEU A 117 -0.42 72.55 18.11
CA LEU A 117 -1.64 73.28 18.48
C LEU A 117 -1.91 73.22 19.98
N LYS A 118 -1.86 72.01 20.57
CA LYS A 118 -2.06 71.82 22.01
C LYS A 118 -1.10 72.68 22.85
N LYS A 119 0.16 72.80 22.45
CA LYS A 119 1.14 73.64 23.16
C LYS A 119 0.85 75.13 23.01
N LEU A 120 0.42 75.56 21.82
CA LEU A 120 -0.01 76.94 21.59
C LEU A 120 -1.26 77.27 22.43
N GLU A 121 -2.18 76.32 22.58
CA GLU A 121 -3.37 76.47 23.43
C GLU A 121 -3.02 76.50 24.92
N GLU A 122 -2.07 75.68 25.37
CA GLU A 122 -1.52 75.78 26.74
C GLU A 122 -0.87 77.15 26.99
N LEU A 123 -0.15 77.71 26.01
CA LEU A 123 0.43 79.05 26.11
C LEU A 123 -0.66 80.14 26.16
N ALA A 124 -1.71 79.99 25.35
CA ALA A 124 -2.87 80.89 25.33
C ALA A 124 -3.68 80.86 26.61
N GLN A 125 -3.73 79.72 27.31
CA GLN A 125 -4.40 79.60 28.60
C GLN A 125 -3.51 80.00 29.78
N GLY A 126 -2.18 80.06 29.57
CA GLY A 126 -1.19 80.33 30.60
C GLY A 126 -0.42 81.64 30.35
N PRO A 127 0.89 81.60 30.05
CA PRO A 127 1.75 82.79 30.00
C PRO A 127 1.32 83.89 29.03
N LEU A 128 0.57 83.55 27.97
CA LEU A 128 0.16 84.47 26.91
C LEU A 128 -1.35 84.80 26.94
N LYS A 129 -2.05 84.53 28.05
CA LYS A 129 -3.49 84.74 28.17
C LYS A 129 -3.98 86.18 27.95
N GLU A 130 -3.12 87.17 28.21
CA GLU A 130 -3.45 88.60 28.04
C GLU A 130 -2.97 89.16 26.69
N ALA A 131 -2.27 88.35 25.88
CA ALA A 131 -1.73 88.78 24.60
C ALA A 131 -2.79 88.65 23.49
N THR A 132 -3.68 89.63 23.38
CA THR A 132 -4.82 89.62 22.42
C THR A 132 -4.41 89.34 20.98
N SER A 133 -3.31 89.94 20.50
CA SER A 133 -2.80 89.70 19.14
C SER A 133 -2.40 88.24 18.90
N PHE A 134 -1.85 87.56 19.90
CA PHE A 134 -1.51 86.14 19.83
C PHE A 134 -2.78 85.28 19.82
N LEU A 135 -3.77 85.61 20.66
CA LEU A 135 -5.04 84.89 20.73
C LEU A 135 -5.84 84.97 19.41
N ASP A 136 -5.84 86.14 18.77
CA ASP A 136 -6.49 86.35 17.47
C ASP A 136 -5.83 85.51 16.37
N ILE A 137 -4.48 85.53 16.31
CA ILE A 137 -3.71 84.72 15.36
C ILE A 137 -3.93 83.22 15.63
N LEU A 138 -3.87 82.79 16.89
CA LEU A 138 -4.09 81.39 17.26
C LEU A 138 -5.49 80.93 16.87
N THR A 139 -6.51 81.78 17.04
CA THR A 139 -7.88 81.47 16.63
C THR A 139 -7.97 81.26 15.12
N GLY A 140 -7.26 82.07 14.32
CA GLY A 140 -7.15 81.88 12.87
C GLY A 140 -6.38 80.59 12.47
N LEU A 141 -5.34 80.23 13.23
CA LEU A 141 -4.51 79.05 12.97
C LEU A 141 -5.13 77.72 13.46
N ARG A 142 -6.08 77.75 14.42
CA ARG A 142 -6.74 76.53 14.92
C ARG A 142 -7.27 75.64 13.81
N ASN A 143 -7.92 76.24 12.82
CA ASN A 143 -8.54 75.48 11.72
C ASN A 143 -7.54 74.81 10.79
N THR A 144 -6.29 75.29 10.74
CA THR A 144 -5.23 74.72 9.89
C THR A 144 -4.28 73.81 10.66
N LEU A 145 -4.12 74.03 11.97
CA LEU A 145 -3.27 73.24 12.85
C LEU A 145 -4.00 72.08 13.55
N ASP A 146 -5.33 72.06 13.53
CA ASP A 146 -6.10 70.91 13.98
C ASP A 146 -6.10 69.84 12.87
N TYR A 147 -5.01 69.06 12.84
CA TYR A 147 -4.77 68.09 11.77
C TYR A 147 -5.81 66.97 11.74
N ASP A 148 -6.35 66.56 12.90
CA ASP A 148 -7.44 65.59 12.97
C ASP A 148 -8.69 66.15 12.26
N LYS A 149 -9.09 67.40 12.55
CA LYS A 149 -10.21 68.04 11.83
C LYS A 149 -9.94 68.20 10.34
N VAL A 150 -8.72 68.56 9.95
CA VAL A 150 -8.34 68.68 8.53
C VAL A 150 -8.50 67.33 7.82
N PHE A 151 -8.04 66.25 8.46
CA PHE A 151 -8.19 64.91 7.91
C PHE A 151 -9.64 64.44 7.86
N SER A 152 -10.40 64.62 8.96
CA SER A 152 -11.84 64.35 9.01
C SER A 152 -12.58 65.02 7.86
N LYS A 153 -12.28 66.30 7.57
CA LYS A 153 -12.87 67.02 6.43
C LYS A 153 -12.52 66.39 5.08
N SER A 154 -11.28 65.93 4.90
CA SER A 154 -10.87 65.22 3.68
C SER A 154 -11.49 63.82 3.57
N LEU A 155 -12.06 63.25 4.64
CA LEU A 155 -12.79 61.97 4.57
C LEU A 155 -14.25 62.14 4.16
N GLN A 156 -14.87 63.28 4.49
CA GLN A 156 -16.30 63.52 4.30
C GLN A 156 -16.75 63.41 2.83
N SER A 157 -17.92 62.80 2.64
CA SER A 157 -18.59 62.66 1.34
C SER A 157 -17.76 61.94 0.26
N ARG A 158 -16.78 61.13 0.66
CA ARG A 158 -15.95 60.32 -0.25
C ARG A 158 -16.15 58.82 -0.01
N ARG A 159 -15.92 58.02 -1.03
CA ARG A 159 -16.04 56.54 -1.01
C ARG A 159 -14.80 55.94 -0.34
N ILE A 160 -14.68 56.15 0.96
CA ILE A 160 -13.53 55.72 1.77
C ILE A 160 -13.99 54.66 2.77
N VAL A 161 -13.21 53.59 2.85
CA VAL A 161 -13.34 52.52 3.84
C VAL A 161 -12.11 52.55 4.74
N LEU A 162 -12.34 52.87 6.02
CA LEU A 162 -11.28 52.82 7.03
C LEU A 162 -11.09 51.40 7.56
N SER A 163 -9.99 51.19 8.28
CA SER A 163 -9.66 49.89 8.88
C SER A 163 -9.75 49.90 10.40
N TYR A 164 -10.02 48.73 10.96
CA TYR A 164 -9.91 48.44 12.40
C TYR A 164 -9.48 46.97 12.60
N ALA A 165 -9.14 46.59 13.82
CA ALA A 165 -8.81 45.21 14.15
C ALA A 165 -9.46 44.77 15.46
N PHE A 166 -9.89 43.52 15.52
CA PHE A 166 -10.26 42.85 16.75
C PHE A 166 -9.03 42.24 17.42
N THR A 167 -9.01 42.20 18.74
CA THR A 167 -7.99 41.45 19.48
C THR A 167 -8.37 39.97 19.56
N THR A 168 -7.44 39.09 19.19
CA THR A 168 -7.66 37.65 19.18
C THR A 168 -7.41 37.03 20.56
N ALA A 169 -7.78 35.75 20.74
CA ALA A 169 -7.52 35.04 21.99
C ALA A 169 -6.02 34.90 22.33
N GLN A 170 -5.14 34.96 21.32
CA GLN A 170 -3.69 34.86 21.48
C GLN A 170 -3.05 36.16 21.96
N GLU A 171 -3.70 37.31 21.71
CA GLU A 171 -3.26 38.66 22.08
C GLU A 171 -3.81 39.11 23.45
N ALA A 172 -4.54 38.22 24.15
CA ALA A 172 -5.46 38.50 25.26
C ALA A 172 -4.82 38.90 26.61
N MET A 173 -3.58 39.40 26.65
CA MET A 173 -3.03 39.92 27.91
C MET A 173 -3.71 41.23 28.36
N THR A 174 -4.40 41.94 27.46
CA THR A 174 -5.21 43.14 27.77
C THR A 174 -6.47 43.24 26.90
N ASN A 175 -7.64 43.43 27.51
CA ASN A 175 -8.87 43.80 26.80
C ASN A 175 -8.77 45.26 26.34
N ILE A 176 -8.15 45.48 25.18
CA ILE A 176 -8.03 46.81 24.57
C ILE A 176 -9.33 47.08 23.79
N GLU A 177 -10.03 48.15 24.17
CA GLU A 177 -11.15 48.73 23.42
C GLU A 177 -10.80 50.20 23.17
N THR A 178 -10.28 50.53 21.98
CA THR A 178 -9.89 51.89 21.59
C THR A 178 -10.59 52.33 20.30
N GLY A 179 -10.95 53.62 20.23
CA GLY A 179 -11.69 54.19 19.11
C GLY A 179 -13.17 53.79 19.09
N GLN A 180 -13.78 53.86 17.91
CA GLN A 180 -15.20 53.53 17.70
C GLN A 180 -15.36 52.59 16.50
N LEU A 181 -16.03 51.45 16.70
CA LEU A 181 -16.42 50.55 15.62
C LEU A 181 -17.48 51.19 14.70
N PRO A 182 -17.53 50.82 13.41
CA PRO A 182 -18.63 51.19 12.54
C PRO A 182 -19.95 50.55 13.02
N PRO A 183 -21.12 50.96 12.50
CA PRO A 183 -22.34 50.18 12.64
C PRO A 183 -22.11 48.73 12.19
N PRO A 184 -22.66 47.74 12.92
CA PRO A 184 -22.49 46.33 12.55
C PRO A 184 -23.21 46.01 11.23
N ALA A 185 -22.67 45.06 10.47
CA ALA A 185 -23.35 44.52 9.30
C ALA A 185 -24.60 43.72 9.67
N PHE A 186 -24.53 42.99 10.79
CA PHE A 186 -25.67 42.27 11.35
C PHE A 186 -25.77 42.52 12.85
N THR A 187 -26.97 42.88 13.27
CA THR A 187 -27.32 43.10 14.68
C THR A 187 -27.36 41.79 15.45
N ARG A 188 -27.26 41.88 16.78
CA ARG A 188 -27.35 40.69 17.67
C ARG A 188 -28.62 39.88 17.44
N GLN A 189 -29.74 40.54 17.19
CA GLN A 189 -31.01 39.87 16.93
C GLN A 189 -30.98 39.08 15.62
N GLU A 190 -30.42 39.65 14.55
CA GLU A 190 -30.26 38.96 13.26
C GLU A 190 -29.32 37.77 13.38
N VAL A 191 -28.19 37.93 14.07
CA VAL A 191 -27.22 36.84 14.29
C VAL A 191 -27.86 35.67 15.04
N GLN A 192 -28.59 35.96 16.12
CA GLN A 192 -29.31 34.94 16.90
C GLN A 192 -30.43 34.28 16.10
N THR A 193 -31.16 35.05 15.29
CA THR A 193 -32.26 34.53 14.45
C THR A 193 -31.77 33.53 13.41
N HIS A 194 -30.58 33.77 12.86
CA HIS A 194 -29.98 32.91 11.84
C HIS A 194 -29.09 31.79 12.42
N GLY A 195 -28.77 31.83 13.72
CA GLY A 195 -27.93 30.82 14.37
C GLY A 195 -26.51 30.73 13.79
N LEU A 196 -25.94 31.86 13.37
CA LEU A 196 -24.62 31.92 12.73
C LEU A 196 -23.53 31.61 13.76
N LYS A 197 -22.60 30.72 13.39
CA LYS A 197 -21.31 30.55 14.08
C LYS A 197 -20.31 31.54 13.49
N TYR A 198 -19.39 32.04 14.31
CA TYR A 198 -18.42 33.06 13.91
C TYR A 198 -17.23 33.06 14.87
N ILE A 199 -16.13 33.68 14.43
CA ILE A 199 -14.97 33.97 15.28
C ILE A 199 -15.28 35.22 16.11
N GLU A 200 -15.07 35.15 17.42
CA GLU A 200 -15.39 36.25 18.34
C GLU A 200 -14.13 36.94 18.88
N GLY A 201 -14.06 38.25 18.68
CA GLY A 201 -13.00 39.12 19.18
C GLY A 201 -13.16 39.39 20.67
N ARG A 202 -12.02 39.55 21.38
CA ARG A 202 -12.01 39.87 22.82
C ARG A 202 -12.06 41.38 23.11
N GLY A 203 -11.67 42.19 22.14
CA GLY A 203 -11.60 43.65 22.17
C GLY A 203 -11.38 44.17 20.75
N PHE A 204 -11.11 45.46 20.60
CA PHE A 204 -10.84 46.06 19.30
C PHE A 204 -9.96 47.32 19.41
N ALA A 205 -9.24 47.59 18.32
CA ALA A 205 -8.60 48.87 18.06
C ALA A 205 -9.18 49.45 16.76
N ALA A 206 -9.86 50.58 16.87
CA ALA A 206 -10.57 51.24 15.77
C ALA A 206 -10.19 52.73 15.67
N ASN A 207 -10.69 53.40 14.63
CA ASN A 207 -10.42 54.81 14.40
C ASN A 207 -11.10 55.70 15.44
N LEU A 208 -10.60 56.94 15.57
CA LEU A 208 -11.29 57.96 16.37
C LEU A 208 -12.75 58.18 15.90
N PRO A 209 -13.68 58.47 16.83
CA PRO A 209 -15.09 58.71 16.52
C PRO A 209 -15.34 59.68 15.36
N GLU A 210 -14.58 60.77 15.31
CA GLU A 210 -14.69 61.79 14.26
C GLU A 210 -14.33 61.27 12.86
N PHE A 211 -13.35 60.37 12.75
CA PHE A 211 -13.00 59.74 11.48
C PHE A 211 -14.03 58.69 11.08
N GLN A 212 -14.49 57.90 12.05
CA GLN A 212 -15.52 56.89 11.82
C GLN A 212 -16.85 57.50 11.35
N ALA A 213 -17.20 58.69 11.87
CA ALA A 213 -18.37 59.45 11.45
C ALA A 213 -18.19 60.18 10.10
N SER A 214 -16.94 60.46 9.70
CA SER A 214 -16.63 61.17 8.46
C SER A 214 -16.45 60.24 7.25
N ALA A 215 -16.01 59.01 7.47
CA ALA A 215 -15.88 58.00 6.44
C ALA A 215 -17.22 57.28 6.15
N LEU A 216 -17.32 56.65 4.98
CA LEU A 216 -18.55 55.98 4.56
C LEU A 216 -18.82 54.72 5.38
N THR A 217 -17.77 53.95 5.68
CA THR A 217 -17.82 52.77 6.55
C THR A 217 -16.39 52.40 6.97
N ALA A 218 -16.24 51.33 7.75
CA ALA A 218 -14.96 50.71 8.02
C ALA A 218 -15.06 49.18 7.91
N GLY A 219 -13.93 48.50 7.70
CA GLY A 219 -13.85 47.03 7.72
C GLY A 219 -12.62 46.53 8.51
N HIS A 220 -12.69 45.31 9.05
CA HIS A 220 -11.58 44.74 9.81
C HIS A 220 -10.51 44.12 8.89
N PHE A 221 -9.25 44.17 9.29
CA PHE A 221 -8.15 43.49 8.57
C PHE A 221 -7.61 42.24 9.31
N ASN A 222 -8.36 41.72 10.28
CA ASN A 222 -8.01 40.46 10.95
C ASN A 222 -7.81 39.31 9.95
N MET A 223 -6.69 38.61 10.11
CA MET A 223 -6.34 37.40 9.37
C MET A 223 -6.03 36.31 10.39
N GLU A 224 -6.73 35.18 10.30
CA GLU A 224 -6.51 34.04 11.18
C GLU A 224 -5.72 33.00 10.39
N PRO A 225 -4.44 32.77 10.68
CA PRO A 225 -3.68 31.72 10.03
C PRO A 225 -4.26 30.35 10.40
N ASP A 226 -4.11 29.38 9.50
CA ASP A 226 -4.39 27.98 9.82
C ASP A 226 -3.41 27.46 10.88
N SER A 227 -3.60 26.23 11.35
CA SER A 227 -2.77 25.61 12.40
C SER A 227 -1.28 25.53 12.08
N ASP A 228 -0.90 25.64 10.80
CA ASP A 228 0.48 25.67 10.32
C ASP A 228 1.06 27.10 10.16
N GLY A 229 0.31 28.13 10.55
CA GLY A 229 0.73 29.53 10.48
C GLY A 229 0.51 30.18 9.11
N ILE A 230 -0.06 29.48 8.14
CA ILE A 230 -0.27 29.97 6.78
C ILE A 230 -1.66 30.58 6.65
N VAL A 231 -1.74 31.79 6.09
CA VAL A 231 -3.02 32.45 5.80
C VAL A 231 -3.59 31.88 4.50
N ARG A 232 -4.60 31.01 4.58
CA ARG A 232 -5.37 30.55 3.41
C ARG A 232 -6.77 31.15 3.34
N ARG A 233 -7.25 31.64 4.49
CA ARG A 233 -8.62 32.10 4.69
C ARG A 233 -8.64 33.43 5.41
N VAL A 234 -9.68 34.21 5.15
CA VAL A 234 -9.95 35.46 5.86
C VAL A 234 -11.41 35.45 6.31
N PRO A 235 -11.70 35.77 7.59
CA PRO A 235 -13.07 35.99 8.05
C PRO A 235 -13.68 37.16 7.26
N MET A 236 -14.79 36.92 6.56
CA MET A 236 -15.50 37.99 5.85
C MET A 236 -16.42 38.77 6.81
N LEU A 237 -16.87 38.10 7.86
CA LEU A 237 -17.58 38.68 8.98
C LEU A 237 -16.91 38.24 10.29
N TYR A 238 -16.67 39.18 11.20
CA TYR A 238 -16.09 38.93 12.51
C TYR A 238 -17.06 39.31 13.62
N GLY A 239 -17.13 38.50 14.68
CA GLY A 239 -18.05 38.68 15.78
C GLY A 239 -17.47 39.51 16.91
N TYR A 240 -18.29 40.38 17.48
CA TYR A 240 -17.97 41.07 18.73
C TYR A 240 -19.23 41.43 19.50
N LYS A 241 -19.30 41.02 20.78
CA LYS A 241 -20.47 41.19 21.66
C LYS A 241 -21.78 40.69 21.01
N GLY A 242 -21.69 39.65 20.17
CA GLY A 242 -22.82 39.04 19.46
C GLY A 242 -23.32 39.79 18.21
N GLN A 243 -22.59 40.81 17.74
CA GLN A 243 -22.84 41.48 16.46
C GLN A 243 -21.76 41.08 15.44
N LEU A 244 -22.05 41.20 14.14
CA LEU A 244 -21.10 40.88 13.08
C LEU A 244 -20.65 42.14 12.33
N TYR A 245 -19.36 42.18 11.99
CA TYR A 245 -18.72 43.31 11.34
C TYR A 245 -17.93 42.86 10.10
N GLU A 246 -17.92 43.68 9.04
CA GLU A 246 -17.33 43.33 7.73
C GLU A 246 -15.81 43.39 7.72
N SER A 247 -15.17 42.54 6.93
CA SER A 247 -13.76 42.69 6.58
C SER A 247 -13.51 43.89 5.66
N LEU A 248 -12.28 44.41 5.66
CA LEU A 248 -11.86 45.52 4.81
C LEU A 248 -12.14 45.22 3.33
N SER A 249 -11.78 44.01 2.87
CA SER A 249 -12.03 43.56 1.49
C SER A 249 -13.51 43.51 1.15
N LEU A 250 -14.34 43.05 2.08
CA LEU A 250 -15.80 42.96 1.88
C LEU A 250 -16.40 44.37 1.75
N ALA A 251 -16.06 45.25 2.69
CA ALA A 251 -16.55 46.62 2.73
C ALA A 251 -16.11 47.42 1.49
N VAL A 252 -14.83 47.36 1.11
CA VAL A 252 -14.31 48.03 -0.11
C VAL A 252 -15.06 47.56 -1.35
N THR A 253 -15.23 46.25 -1.50
CA THR A 253 -15.92 45.69 -2.67
C THR A 253 -17.40 46.08 -2.69
N ARG A 254 -18.08 46.05 -1.54
CA ARG A 254 -19.48 46.48 -1.40
C ARG A 254 -19.67 47.93 -1.82
N ILE A 255 -18.79 48.83 -1.36
CA ILE A 255 -18.82 50.24 -1.75
C ILE A 255 -18.53 50.40 -3.25
N ALA A 256 -17.51 49.73 -3.78
CA ALA A 256 -17.15 49.78 -5.20
C ALA A 256 -18.32 49.35 -6.10
N LEU A 257 -19.05 48.30 -5.71
CA LEU A 257 -20.25 47.82 -6.41
C LEU A 257 -21.51 48.67 -6.15
N GLY A 258 -21.45 49.67 -5.28
CA GLY A 258 -22.59 50.55 -4.97
C GLY A 258 -23.69 49.87 -4.17
N VAL A 259 -23.37 48.83 -3.40
CA VAL A 259 -24.33 48.02 -2.64
C VAL A 259 -24.42 48.51 -1.19
N SER A 260 -25.63 48.64 -0.65
CA SER A 260 -25.84 49.19 0.71
C SER A 260 -25.86 48.16 1.83
N HIS A 261 -26.29 46.93 1.54
CA HIS A 261 -26.46 45.86 2.53
C HIS A 261 -25.98 44.52 2.00
N LEU A 262 -25.60 43.63 2.92
CA LEU A 262 -25.25 42.25 2.63
C LEU A 262 -26.49 41.36 2.68
N GLU A 263 -26.64 40.48 1.70
CA GLU A 263 -27.65 39.43 1.73
C GLU A 263 -27.02 38.09 2.13
N LEU A 264 -27.81 37.26 2.81
CA LEU A 264 -27.38 35.96 3.31
C LEU A 264 -28.03 34.83 2.49
N ASP A 265 -27.21 34.02 1.83
CA ASP A 265 -27.67 32.85 1.06
C ASP A 265 -27.52 31.59 1.91
N PHE A 266 -28.66 31.10 2.43
CA PHE A 266 -28.72 29.90 3.24
C PHE A 266 -29.02 28.67 2.40
N SER A 267 -28.33 27.58 2.70
CA SER A 267 -28.73 26.25 2.24
C SER A 267 -29.43 25.51 3.38
N ILE A 268 -30.42 24.69 3.02
CA ILE A 268 -31.25 23.94 3.96
C ILE A 268 -30.88 22.47 3.82
N GLU A 269 -30.36 21.88 4.89
CA GLU A 269 -30.15 20.43 4.98
C GLU A 269 -30.84 19.89 6.24
N GLY A 270 -31.91 19.10 6.02
CA GLY A 270 -32.73 18.58 7.11
C GLY A 270 -33.44 19.70 7.87
N LYS A 271 -33.12 19.86 9.16
CA LYS A 271 -33.72 20.89 10.05
C LYS A 271 -32.78 22.08 10.33
N GLN A 272 -31.54 22.04 9.85
CA GLN A 272 -30.57 23.11 10.11
C GLN A 272 -30.37 23.96 8.86
N ARG A 273 -30.27 25.27 9.07
CA ARG A 273 -29.86 26.26 8.06
C ARG A 273 -28.40 26.60 8.32
N TYR A 274 -27.59 26.54 7.28
CA TYR A 274 -26.22 27.05 7.32
C TYR A 274 -26.06 28.10 6.24
N LEU A 275 -25.24 29.11 6.54
CA LEU A 275 -24.91 30.13 5.57
C LEU A 275 -23.92 29.54 4.57
N LYS A 276 -24.27 29.59 3.28
CA LYS A 276 -23.43 29.08 2.20
C LYS A 276 -22.65 30.22 1.54
N ASN A 277 -23.32 31.33 1.26
CA ASN A 277 -22.69 32.49 0.63
C ASN A 277 -23.13 33.79 1.31
N LEU A 278 -22.21 34.76 1.34
CA LEU A 278 -22.57 36.17 1.42
C LEU A 278 -22.83 36.68 0.01
N ILE A 279 -23.88 37.48 -0.17
CA ILE A 279 -24.23 38.08 -1.45
C ILE A 279 -23.99 39.59 -1.39
N ILE A 280 -23.24 40.11 -2.37
CA ILE A 280 -23.11 41.54 -2.66
C ILE A 280 -23.54 41.77 -4.10
N GLY A 281 -24.70 42.39 -4.30
CA GLY A 281 -25.26 42.61 -5.63
C GLY A 281 -25.49 41.28 -6.36
N ASN A 282 -24.72 41.01 -7.40
CA ASN A 282 -24.77 39.74 -8.15
C ASN A 282 -23.58 38.80 -7.85
N ARG A 283 -22.75 39.12 -6.85
CA ARG A 283 -21.56 38.34 -6.49
C ARG A 283 -21.86 37.40 -5.33
N LYS A 284 -21.38 36.18 -5.42
CA LYS A 284 -21.51 35.15 -4.36
C LYS A 284 -20.14 34.90 -3.74
N ILE A 285 -20.06 35.07 -2.43
CA ILE A 285 -18.85 34.90 -1.66
C ILE A 285 -19.06 33.66 -0.79
N PRO A 286 -18.52 32.50 -1.16
CA PRO A 286 -18.69 31.29 -0.37
C PRO A 286 -17.97 31.45 0.97
N VAL A 287 -18.65 31.04 2.03
CA VAL A 287 -18.14 31.09 3.40
C VAL A 287 -18.22 29.70 4.05
N ASP A 288 -17.30 29.44 4.97
CA ASP A 288 -17.35 28.24 5.82
C ASP A 288 -18.21 28.45 7.08
N GLU A 289 -18.19 27.45 7.98
CA GLU A 289 -18.98 27.49 9.21
C GLU A 289 -18.59 28.65 10.16
N TYR A 290 -17.42 29.26 10.00
CA TYR A 290 -16.95 30.40 10.80
C TYR A 290 -16.97 31.72 10.03
N LEU A 291 -17.70 31.78 8.90
CA LEU A 291 -17.83 32.95 8.04
C LEU A 291 -16.52 33.36 7.35
N GLN A 292 -15.59 32.42 7.18
CA GLN A 292 -14.32 32.65 6.51
C GLN A 292 -14.38 32.21 5.05
N THR A 293 -13.60 32.89 4.21
CA THR A 293 -13.51 32.64 2.78
C THR A 293 -12.07 32.35 2.39
N LEU A 294 -11.88 31.41 1.45
CA LEU A 294 -10.56 31.12 0.87
C LEU A 294 -10.05 32.31 0.05
N VAL A 295 -8.79 32.66 0.25
CA VAL A 295 -8.15 33.74 -0.51
C VAL A 295 -7.81 33.22 -1.92
N PRO A 296 -8.34 33.83 -2.99
CA PRO A 296 -8.07 33.41 -4.36
C PRO A 296 -6.75 34.03 -4.83
N TYR A 297 -5.64 33.54 -4.28
CA TYR A 297 -4.31 34.02 -4.63
C TYR A 297 -4.07 33.95 -6.15
N ARG A 298 -3.57 35.04 -6.72
CA ARG A 298 -3.29 35.14 -8.17
C ARG A 298 -1.84 34.82 -8.53
N GLY A 299 -0.95 34.74 -7.54
CA GLY A 299 0.45 34.37 -7.70
C GLY A 299 1.35 34.97 -6.65
N THR A 300 2.66 34.80 -6.84
CA THR A 300 3.69 35.45 -6.02
C THR A 300 3.64 36.97 -6.19
N SER A 301 3.71 37.71 -5.08
CA SER A 301 3.69 39.17 -5.10
C SER A 301 4.90 39.75 -5.88
N PRO A 302 4.72 40.83 -6.69
CA PRO A 302 3.49 41.61 -6.83
C PRO A 302 2.57 41.13 -7.97
N ARG A 303 1.25 41.18 -7.75
CA ARG A 303 0.21 40.92 -8.79
C ARG A 303 -0.78 42.07 -9.00
N PHE A 304 -0.52 43.22 -8.39
CA PHE A 304 -1.28 44.45 -8.58
C PHE A 304 -0.32 45.60 -8.92
N PRO A 305 -0.75 46.64 -9.65
CA PRO A 305 0.05 47.84 -9.84
C PRO A 305 0.34 48.53 -8.51
N TYR A 306 1.61 48.90 -8.30
CA TYR A 306 2.07 49.66 -7.13
C TYR A 306 2.40 51.10 -7.51
N VAL A 307 2.05 52.02 -6.63
CA VAL A 307 2.36 53.43 -6.75
C VAL A 307 2.86 53.97 -5.41
N SER A 308 4.06 54.54 -5.39
CA SER A 308 4.60 55.17 -4.18
C SER A 308 3.70 56.30 -3.68
N ALA A 309 3.33 56.27 -2.40
CA ALA A 309 2.52 57.29 -1.75
C ALA A 309 3.18 58.68 -1.80
N ALA A 310 4.52 58.76 -1.76
CA ALA A 310 5.25 60.01 -1.96
C ALA A 310 5.00 60.61 -3.36
N ASN A 311 4.97 59.80 -4.40
CA ASN A 311 4.71 60.29 -5.76
C ASN A 311 3.28 60.80 -5.90
N VAL A 312 2.30 60.15 -5.25
CA VAL A 312 0.91 60.65 -5.19
C VAL A 312 0.86 62.01 -4.48
N LEU A 313 1.52 62.14 -3.32
CA LEU A 313 1.57 63.39 -2.54
C LEU A 313 2.21 64.57 -3.29
N LYS A 314 3.18 64.28 -4.16
CA LYS A 314 3.88 65.27 -5.00
C LYS A 314 3.16 65.55 -6.33
N GLY A 315 2.14 64.78 -6.70
CA GLY A 315 1.50 64.90 -8.00
C GLY A 315 2.34 64.35 -9.16
N GLN A 316 3.28 63.44 -8.90
CA GLN A 316 4.31 62.98 -9.84
C GLN A 316 4.00 61.62 -10.51
N ILE A 317 2.72 61.27 -10.64
CA ILE A 317 2.32 60.05 -11.34
C ILE A 317 2.32 60.29 -12.86
N ASN A 318 3.30 59.70 -13.54
CA ASN A 318 3.53 59.86 -14.98
C ASN A 318 2.29 59.51 -15.84
N ASN A 319 1.49 58.54 -15.41
CA ASN A 319 0.25 58.16 -16.06
C ASN A 319 -0.93 58.22 -15.07
N PRO A 320 -1.66 59.36 -14.99
CA PRO A 320 -2.80 59.51 -14.09
C PRO A 320 -3.92 58.48 -14.32
N ALA A 321 -4.06 57.96 -15.55
CA ALA A 321 -5.06 56.92 -15.87
C ALA A 321 -4.82 55.60 -15.12
N LEU A 322 -3.65 55.42 -14.52
CA LEU A 322 -3.37 54.28 -13.65
C LEU A 322 -4.23 54.30 -12.39
N LEU A 323 -4.60 55.48 -11.86
CA LEU A 323 -5.42 55.63 -10.64
C LEU A 323 -6.88 55.98 -10.94
N GLN A 324 -7.16 56.60 -12.09
CA GLN A 324 -8.50 57.08 -12.44
C GLN A 324 -9.54 55.95 -12.48
N ASN A 325 -10.66 56.13 -11.77
CA ASN A 325 -11.76 55.17 -11.61
C ASN A 325 -11.31 53.78 -11.13
N LYS A 326 -10.22 53.71 -10.34
CA LYS A 326 -9.72 52.47 -9.75
C LYS A 326 -10.13 52.32 -8.30
N ILE A 327 -10.14 51.06 -7.85
CA ILE A 327 -10.14 50.72 -6.43
C ILE A 327 -8.71 50.87 -5.95
N VAL A 328 -8.48 51.76 -4.99
CA VAL A 328 -7.15 52.01 -4.44
C VAL A 328 -7.09 51.47 -3.01
N LEU A 329 -6.03 50.73 -2.71
CA LEU A 329 -5.68 50.33 -1.36
C LEU A 329 -4.44 51.09 -0.91
N LEU A 330 -4.51 51.72 0.26
CA LEU A 330 -3.33 52.25 0.93
C LEU A 330 -2.77 51.14 1.82
N GLY A 331 -1.54 50.70 1.55
CA GLY A 331 -0.83 49.70 2.36
C GLY A 331 0.66 49.98 2.44
N THR A 332 1.43 49.04 2.97
CA THR A 332 2.88 49.18 3.11
C THR A 332 3.65 47.93 2.70
N THR A 333 4.75 48.13 1.98
CA THR A 333 5.78 47.11 1.72
C THR A 333 7.09 47.39 2.46
N ALA A 334 7.17 48.49 3.22
CA ALA A 334 8.35 48.86 3.98
C ALA A 334 8.65 47.82 5.08
N GLN A 335 9.88 47.30 5.10
CA GLN A 335 10.24 46.17 5.97
C GLN A 335 10.06 46.51 7.46
N GLY A 336 10.30 47.76 7.84
CA GLY A 336 10.18 48.22 9.22
C GLY A 336 8.75 48.34 9.75
N LEU A 337 7.72 48.27 8.88
CA LEU A 337 6.31 48.43 9.26
C LEU A 337 5.56 47.09 9.46
N SER A 338 6.24 45.96 9.22
CA SER A 338 5.85 44.60 9.65
C SER A 338 4.47 44.09 9.22
N ASP A 339 3.98 44.46 8.03
CA ASP A 339 2.77 43.84 7.43
C ASP A 339 3.13 42.73 6.41
N LEU A 340 4.01 41.81 6.82
CA LEU A 340 4.40 40.65 6.03
C LEU A 340 3.76 39.39 6.59
N ARG A 341 3.14 38.58 5.73
CA ARG A 341 2.41 37.36 6.07
C ARG A 341 3.01 36.14 5.40
N VAL A 342 2.83 34.99 6.04
CA VAL A 342 3.09 33.68 5.45
C VAL A 342 1.83 33.24 4.71
N THR A 343 1.97 32.96 3.42
CA THR A 343 0.87 32.55 2.54
C THR A 343 1.30 31.32 1.72
N PRO A 344 0.37 30.62 1.06
CA PRO A 344 0.74 29.55 0.12
C PRO A 344 1.68 30.04 -0.98
N MET A 345 1.70 31.34 -1.29
CA MET A 345 2.54 31.92 -2.34
C MET A 345 3.96 32.26 -1.87
N GLY A 346 4.23 32.20 -0.57
CA GLY A 346 5.54 32.49 0.00
C GLY A 346 5.48 32.99 1.45
N ASN A 347 6.63 32.91 2.12
CA ASN A 347 6.79 33.28 3.55
C ASN A 347 6.86 34.80 3.79
N ILE A 348 7.04 35.58 2.73
CA ILE A 348 7.12 37.04 2.77
C ILE A 348 6.14 37.56 1.73
N TYR A 349 4.92 37.85 2.16
CA TYR A 349 3.83 38.33 1.31
C TYR A 349 3.18 39.59 1.93
N PRO A 350 3.04 40.72 1.20
CA PRO A 350 2.41 41.93 1.75
C PRO A 350 0.95 41.67 2.15
N GLY A 351 0.56 42.06 3.37
CA GLY A 351 -0.81 41.87 3.89
C GLY A 351 -1.87 42.55 3.01
N VAL A 352 -1.58 43.77 2.56
CA VAL A 352 -2.46 44.51 1.62
C VAL A 352 -2.78 43.74 0.33
N GLU A 353 -1.89 42.85 -0.17
CA GLU A 353 -2.21 42.03 -1.34
C GLU A 353 -3.22 40.94 -1.04
N ILE A 354 -3.30 40.45 0.20
CA ILE A 354 -4.35 39.49 0.59
C ILE A 354 -5.72 40.17 0.41
N HIS A 355 -5.83 41.44 0.81
CA HIS A 355 -7.03 42.24 0.59
C HIS A 355 -7.33 42.44 -0.89
N ALA A 356 -6.32 42.76 -1.69
CA ALA A 356 -6.45 42.93 -3.13
C ALA A 356 -6.90 41.64 -3.86
N ASN A 357 -6.33 40.48 -3.49
CA ASN A 357 -6.74 39.18 -4.04
C ASN A 357 -8.20 38.87 -3.72
N LEU A 358 -8.65 39.13 -2.48
CA LEU A 358 -10.06 38.96 -2.11
C LEU A 358 -10.98 39.88 -2.91
N ILE A 359 -10.66 41.17 -3.03
CA ILE A 359 -11.48 42.12 -3.81
C ILE A 359 -11.55 41.65 -5.28
N ALA A 360 -10.41 41.30 -5.90
CA ALA A 360 -10.37 40.79 -7.26
C ALA A 360 -11.24 39.53 -7.42
N GLY A 361 -11.14 38.59 -6.48
CA GLY A 361 -11.91 37.36 -6.49
C GLY A 361 -13.41 37.55 -6.32
N ILE A 362 -13.83 38.50 -5.47
CA ILE A 362 -15.26 38.86 -5.32
C ILE A 362 -15.77 39.47 -6.64
N LEU A 363 -15.00 40.37 -7.25
CA LEU A 363 -15.36 41.01 -8.52
C LEU A 363 -15.43 40.00 -9.68
N ASP A 364 -14.56 39.00 -9.69
CA ASP A 364 -14.50 37.96 -10.72
C ASP A 364 -15.42 36.77 -10.43
N ASN A 365 -16.02 36.69 -9.23
CA ASN A 365 -16.78 35.55 -8.75
C ASN A 365 -15.99 34.23 -8.84
N SER A 366 -14.67 34.31 -8.56
CA SER A 366 -13.68 33.23 -8.73
C SER A 366 -13.23 32.62 -7.40
N ILE A 367 -13.91 32.96 -6.30
CA ILE A 367 -13.57 32.48 -4.96
C ILE A 367 -13.94 31.01 -4.86
N MET A 368 -12.97 30.21 -4.42
CA MET A 368 -13.17 28.78 -4.20
C MET A 368 -14.07 28.55 -2.99
N SER A 369 -15.07 27.67 -3.14
CA SER A 369 -15.96 27.25 -2.05
C SER A 369 -15.43 25.96 -1.43
N ALA A 370 -15.27 25.97 -0.10
CA ALA A 370 -15.21 24.72 0.65
C ALA A 370 -16.61 24.09 0.71
N LEU A 371 -16.71 22.76 0.71
CA LEU A 371 -18.00 22.09 0.86
C LEU A 371 -18.48 22.15 2.32
N LEU A 372 -19.75 22.49 2.48
CA LEU A 372 -20.44 22.31 3.76
C LEU A 372 -20.65 20.81 4.02
N HIS A 373 -20.43 20.39 5.26
CA HIS A 373 -20.43 18.98 5.66
C HIS A 373 -19.45 18.10 4.86
N GLN A 374 -18.26 18.61 4.58
CA GLN A 374 -17.16 17.87 3.95
C GLN A 374 -16.98 16.46 4.56
N ASN A 375 -17.10 16.33 5.87
CA ASN A 375 -17.02 15.06 6.61
C ASN A 375 -18.05 14.01 6.16
N ILE A 376 -19.27 14.39 5.77
CA ILE A 376 -20.29 13.44 5.29
C ILE A 376 -19.93 12.93 3.89
N LEU A 377 -19.46 13.82 3.01
CA LEU A 377 -18.99 13.42 1.68
C LEU A 377 -17.78 12.49 1.80
N GLU A 378 -16.80 12.85 2.63
CA GLU A 378 -15.64 12.02 2.95
C GLU A 378 -16.06 10.64 3.47
N PHE A 379 -17.02 10.58 4.39
CA PHE A 379 -17.54 9.31 4.89
C PHE A 379 -18.04 8.38 3.78
N TRP A 380 -18.90 8.89 2.89
CA TRP A 380 -19.43 8.08 1.79
C TRP A 380 -18.34 7.69 0.78
N LEU A 381 -17.41 8.61 0.51
CA LEU A 381 -16.29 8.36 -0.38
C LEU A 381 -15.36 7.28 0.18
N PHE A 382 -15.01 7.36 1.47
CA PHE A 382 -14.20 6.37 2.17
C PHE A 382 -14.91 5.03 2.24
N LEU A 383 -16.21 5.01 2.54
CA LEU A 383 -16.98 3.77 2.58
C LEU A 383 -17.02 3.09 1.21
N LEU A 384 -17.27 3.86 0.15
CA LEU A 384 -17.30 3.35 -1.22
C LEU A 384 -15.93 2.82 -1.65
N ILE A 385 -14.89 3.64 -1.57
CA ILE A 385 -13.52 3.26 -1.98
C ILE A 385 -13.00 2.13 -1.11
N GLY A 386 -13.15 2.23 0.21
CA GLY A 386 -12.72 1.23 1.16
C GLY A 386 -13.38 -0.12 0.90
N LEU A 387 -14.70 -0.17 0.74
CA LEU A 387 -15.40 -1.43 0.45
C LEU A 387 -14.98 -2.02 -0.90
N VAL A 388 -14.85 -1.20 -1.94
CA VAL A 388 -14.35 -1.64 -3.25
C VAL A 388 -12.94 -2.22 -3.14
N MET A 389 -12.02 -1.54 -2.45
CA MET A 389 -10.64 -2.03 -2.31
C MET A 389 -10.55 -3.29 -1.45
N ILE A 390 -11.28 -3.36 -0.33
CA ILE A 390 -11.30 -4.51 0.58
C ILE A 390 -11.81 -5.77 -0.14
N THR A 391 -12.77 -5.61 -1.05
CA THR A 391 -13.37 -6.72 -1.81
C THR A 391 -12.55 -7.09 -3.04
N LEU A 392 -12.04 -6.11 -3.81
CA LEU A 392 -11.37 -6.36 -5.09
C LEU A 392 -9.88 -6.68 -4.95
N LEU A 393 -9.13 -6.04 -4.05
CA LEU A 393 -7.68 -6.26 -3.92
C LEU A 393 -7.29 -7.73 -3.66
N PRO A 394 -8.03 -8.52 -2.85
CA PRO A 394 -7.70 -9.94 -2.66
C PRO A 394 -7.95 -10.81 -3.90
N LEU A 395 -8.75 -10.35 -4.86
CA LEU A 395 -9.17 -11.14 -6.03
C LEU A 395 -8.20 -11.03 -7.21
N PHE A 396 -7.34 -10.01 -7.22
CA PHE A 396 -6.43 -9.72 -8.32
C PHE A 396 -4.99 -10.15 -8.03
N SER A 397 -4.24 -10.45 -9.10
CA SER A 397 -2.78 -10.63 -8.99
C SER A 397 -2.11 -9.33 -8.53
N PRO A 398 -0.91 -9.38 -7.89
CA PRO A 398 -0.25 -8.18 -7.40
C PRO A 398 -0.05 -7.09 -8.46
N LEU A 399 0.26 -7.48 -9.70
CA LEU A 399 0.42 -6.53 -10.81
C LEU A 399 -0.90 -5.84 -11.16
N MET A 400 -1.99 -6.59 -11.30
CA MET A 400 -3.30 -6.04 -11.63
C MET A 400 -3.86 -5.18 -10.50
N ALA A 401 -3.66 -5.60 -9.25
CA ALA A 401 -4.03 -4.83 -8.07
C ALA A 401 -3.24 -3.51 -7.97
N THR A 402 -1.95 -3.52 -8.33
CA THR A 402 -1.12 -2.30 -8.39
C THR A 402 -1.61 -1.35 -9.48
N LEU A 403 -1.80 -1.85 -10.71
CA LEU A 403 -2.30 -1.05 -11.82
C LEU A 403 -3.71 -0.49 -11.54
N GLY A 404 -4.59 -1.30 -10.96
CA GLY A 404 -5.93 -0.87 -10.56
C GLY A 404 -5.91 0.20 -9.48
N THR A 405 -5.02 0.08 -8.48
CA THR A 405 -4.85 1.08 -7.42
C THR A 405 -4.30 2.39 -7.99
N LEU A 406 -3.29 2.34 -8.86
CA LEU A 406 -2.77 3.54 -9.54
C LEU A 406 -3.81 4.19 -10.43
N GLY A 407 -4.58 3.40 -11.18
CA GLY A 407 -5.68 3.88 -12.01
C GLY A 407 -6.77 4.57 -11.19
N LEU A 408 -7.18 3.99 -10.06
CA LEU A 408 -8.15 4.59 -9.14
C LEU A 408 -7.63 5.90 -8.53
N SER A 409 -6.39 5.92 -8.04
CA SER A 409 -5.76 7.14 -7.51
C SER A 409 -5.67 8.22 -8.59
N GLY A 410 -5.25 7.87 -9.80
CA GLY A 410 -5.18 8.79 -10.94
C GLY A 410 -6.54 9.34 -11.34
N LEU A 411 -7.58 8.49 -11.36
CA LEU A 411 -8.96 8.91 -11.61
C LEU A 411 -9.45 9.89 -10.54
N LEU A 412 -9.19 9.62 -9.26
CA LEU A 412 -9.60 10.52 -8.17
C LEU A 412 -8.90 11.86 -8.23
N VAL A 413 -7.59 11.88 -8.50
CA VAL A 413 -6.84 13.11 -8.74
C VAL A 413 -7.43 13.88 -9.92
N TRP A 414 -7.72 13.19 -11.03
CA TRP A 414 -8.31 13.81 -12.21
C TRP A 414 -9.70 14.41 -11.93
N VAL A 415 -10.61 13.66 -11.31
CA VAL A 415 -11.94 14.15 -10.93
C VAL A 415 -11.82 15.36 -9.99
N ASN A 416 -10.90 15.30 -9.02
CA ASN A 416 -10.68 16.39 -8.07
C ASN A 416 -10.17 17.66 -8.76
N LEU A 417 -9.26 17.54 -9.73
CA LEU A 417 -8.76 18.66 -10.54
C LEU A 417 -9.85 19.26 -11.44
N VAL A 418 -10.72 18.43 -12.04
CA VAL A 418 -11.86 18.89 -12.85
C VAL A 418 -12.84 19.68 -11.98
N ILE A 419 -13.20 19.17 -10.80
CA ILE A 419 -14.11 19.86 -9.87
C ILE A 419 -13.51 21.19 -9.37
N TRP A 420 -12.20 21.22 -9.12
CA TRP A 420 -11.50 22.45 -8.78
C TRP A 420 -11.55 23.50 -9.90
N ALA A 421 -11.26 23.09 -11.15
CA ALA A 421 -11.18 23.99 -12.29
C ALA A 421 -12.55 24.50 -12.76
N ASP A 422 -13.54 23.61 -12.88
CA ASP A 422 -14.82 23.91 -13.53
C ASP A 422 -15.93 24.34 -12.56
N HIS A 423 -15.84 23.90 -11.29
CA HIS A 423 -16.89 24.15 -10.29
C HIS A 423 -16.44 25.04 -9.12
N HIS A 424 -15.17 25.43 -9.06
CA HIS A 424 -14.57 26.21 -7.97
C HIS A 424 -14.81 25.59 -6.58
N LEU A 425 -14.81 24.24 -6.50
CA LEU A 425 -15.03 23.51 -5.26
C LEU A 425 -13.74 22.86 -4.77
N VAL A 426 -13.47 23.03 -3.48
CA VAL A 426 -12.33 22.43 -2.80
C VAL A 426 -12.75 21.11 -2.20
N LEU A 427 -12.30 20.01 -2.81
CA LEU A 427 -12.50 18.67 -2.28
C LEU A 427 -11.22 18.13 -1.64
N PRO A 428 -11.35 17.47 -0.47
CA PRO A 428 -10.25 16.77 0.19
C PRO A 428 -9.75 15.61 -0.67
N LEU A 429 -8.43 15.48 -0.77
CA LEU A 429 -7.78 14.51 -1.64
C LEU A 429 -6.71 13.69 -0.91
N ALA A 430 -5.95 14.33 -0.02
CA ALA A 430 -4.83 13.68 0.66
C ALA A 430 -5.31 12.50 1.52
N MET A 431 -6.40 12.71 2.28
CA MET A 431 -6.97 11.66 3.12
C MET A 431 -7.43 10.43 2.32
N THR A 432 -8.11 10.67 1.20
CA THR A 432 -8.60 9.60 0.31
C THR A 432 -7.44 8.80 -0.28
N LEU A 433 -6.38 9.48 -0.72
CA LEU A 433 -5.19 8.83 -1.25
C LEU A 433 -4.42 8.05 -0.17
N LEU A 434 -4.35 8.58 1.06
CA LEU A 434 -3.76 7.88 2.20
C LEU A 434 -4.54 6.62 2.58
N LEU A 435 -5.88 6.65 2.56
CA LEU A 435 -6.71 5.46 2.77
C LEU A 435 -6.39 4.39 1.72
N ILE A 436 -6.36 4.78 0.44
CA ILE A 436 -6.04 3.88 -0.69
C ILE A 436 -4.66 3.28 -0.50
N LEU A 437 -3.65 4.10 -0.23
CA LEU A 437 -2.27 3.67 -0.03
C LEU A 437 -2.15 2.72 1.16
N SER A 438 -2.80 3.03 2.28
CA SER A 438 -2.79 2.21 3.50
C SER A 438 -3.43 0.85 3.26
N LEU A 439 -4.60 0.82 2.61
CA LEU A 439 -5.26 -0.44 2.25
C LEU A 439 -4.43 -1.24 1.26
N PHE A 440 -3.83 -0.61 0.25
CA PHE A 440 -2.98 -1.28 -0.72
C PHE A 440 -1.75 -1.91 -0.06
N ILE A 441 -0.97 -1.13 0.71
CA ILE A 441 0.22 -1.60 1.41
C ILE A 441 -0.14 -2.77 2.33
N PHE A 442 -1.18 -2.61 3.16
CA PHE A 442 -1.62 -3.66 4.07
C PHE A 442 -1.97 -4.95 3.33
N ASN A 443 -2.77 -4.85 2.26
CA ASN A 443 -3.24 -6.00 1.50
C ASN A 443 -2.10 -6.71 0.76
N MET A 444 -1.14 -5.97 0.21
CA MET A 444 0.04 -6.53 -0.46
C MET A 444 0.99 -7.18 0.53
N SER A 445 1.29 -6.52 1.66
CA SER A 445 2.13 -7.10 2.71
C SER A 445 1.50 -8.36 3.30
N TYR A 446 0.21 -8.34 3.63
CA TYR A 446 -0.48 -9.52 4.14
C TYR A 446 -0.44 -10.67 3.14
N GLY A 447 -0.71 -10.40 1.86
CA GLY A 447 -0.61 -11.40 0.79
C GLY A 447 0.79 -12.00 0.70
N TYR A 448 1.83 -11.16 0.62
CA TYR A 448 3.22 -11.59 0.51
C TYR A 448 3.66 -12.46 1.70
N PHE A 449 3.41 -12.03 2.95
CA PHE A 449 3.87 -12.76 4.14
C PHE A 449 3.11 -14.06 4.39
N VAL A 450 1.78 -14.05 4.25
CA VAL A 450 0.96 -15.25 4.52
C VAL A 450 1.12 -16.28 3.40
N GLU A 451 1.19 -15.86 2.15
CA GLU A 451 1.31 -16.79 1.01
C GLU A 451 2.73 -17.37 0.87
N SER A 452 3.77 -16.59 1.19
CA SER A 452 5.16 -17.09 1.20
C SER A 452 5.46 -18.04 2.36
N SER A 453 4.83 -17.84 3.53
CA SER A 453 5.04 -18.70 4.71
C SER A 453 4.53 -20.12 4.49
N ASN A 454 3.36 -20.28 3.85
CA ASN A 454 2.79 -21.61 3.56
C ASN A 454 3.68 -22.44 2.64
N LYS A 455 4.28 -21.83 1.61
CA LYS A 455 5.20 -22.51 0.70
C LYS A 455 6.47 -22.97 1.42
N ARG A 456 7.08 -22.09 2.22
CA ARG A 456 8.28 -22.41 3.01
C ARG A 456 8.04 -23.51 4.05
N HIS A 457 6.86 -23.54 4.67
CA HIS A 457 6.53 -24.59 5.63
C HIS A 457 6.49 -25.97 4.98
N LEU A 458 5.91 -26.09 3.78
CA LEU A 458 5.88 -27.35 3.01
C LEU A 458 7.27 -27.78 2.54
N THR A 459 8.08 -26.84 2.03
CA THR A 459 9.48 -27.11 1.65
C THR A 459 10.30 -27.61 2.84
N ASN A 460 10.12 -27.04 4.02
CA ASN A 460 10.83 -27.46 5.22
C ASN A 460 10.37 -28.83 5.75
N LEU A 461 9.11 -29.21 5.56
CA LEU A 461 8.58 -30.50 6.01
C LEU A 461 8.94 -31.67 5.08
N PHE A 462 9.04 -31.43 3.76
CA PHE A 462 9.17 -32.49 2.75
C PHE A 462 10.43 -32.43 1.89
N GLY A 463 11.20 -31.34 1.95
CA GLY A 463 12.35 -31.10 1.07
C GLY A 463 13.52 -32.08 1.21
N GLN A 464 13.50 -32.99 2.20
CA GLN A 464 14.48 -34.08 2.34
C GLN A 464 13.96 -35.45 1.87
N TYR A 465 12.66 -35.60 1.63
CA TYR A 465 12.02 -36.90 1.35
C TYR A 465 11.35 -36.97 -0.02
N ILE A 466 11.00 -35.81 -0.60
CA ILE A 466 10.21 -35.69 -1.82
C ILE A 466 10.92 -34.75 -2.80
N PRO A 467 11.01 -35.10 -4.11
CA PRO A 467 11.54 -34.24 -5.15
C PRO A 467 10.93 -32.82 -5.14
N PRO A 468 11.73 -31.75 -5.37
CA PRO A 468 11.23 -30.37 -5.41
C PRO A 468 10.04 -30.17 -6.35
N GLU A 469 10.01 -30.90 -7.46
CA GLU A 469 8.96 -30.83 -8.49
C GLU A 469 7.60 -31.30 -7.94
N LEU A 470 7.62 -32.34 -7.09
CA LEU A 470 6.42 -32.86 -6.43
C LEU A 470 5.96 -31.94 -5.29
N VAL A 471 6.88 -31.21 -4.63
CA VAL A 471 6.54 -30.19 -3.62
C VAL A 471 5.80 -29.01 -4.26
N ASP A 472 6.23 -28.57 -5.45
CA ASP A 472 5.55 -27.51 -6.20
C ASP A 472 4.17 -27.95 -6.70
N GLU A 473 4.02 -29.21 -7.13
CA GLU A 473 2.74 -29.79 -7.51
C GLU A 473 1.78 -29.92 -6.32
N MET A 474 2.28 -30.32 -5.15
CA MET A 474 1.52 -30.31 -3.88
C MET A 474 1.08 -28.90 -3.50
N SER A 475 1.94 -27.88 -3.66
CA SER A 475 1.61 -26.48 -3.36
C SER A 475 0.47 -25.93 -4.22
N LYS A 476 0.32 -26.39 -5.47
CA LYS A 476 -0.68 -25.86 -6.42
C LYS A 476 -2.09 -26.42 -6.18
N ASN A 477 -2.21 -27.61 -5.59
CA ASN A 477 -3.47 -28.35 -5.47
C ASN A 477 -4.08 -28.34 -4.04
N LEU A 478 -3.74 -27.34 -3.20
CA LEU A 478 -4.10 -27.25 -1.77
C LEU A 478 -5.58 -27.01 -1.41
N GLY A 479 -6.51 -27.37 -2.28
CA GLY A 479 -7.95 -27.38 -1.98
C GLY A 479 -8.41 -28.71 -1.42
N ASN A 480 -8.18 -28.98 -0.12
CA ASN A 480 -8.74 -30.12 0.65
C ASN A 480 -8.31 -31.55 0.28
N THR A 481 -7.42 -31.78 -0.69
CA THR A 481 -7.14 -33.15 -1.18
C THR A 481 -5.97 -33.87 -0.50
N PHE A 482 -5.10 -33.15 0.21
CA PHE A 482 -3.94 -33.75 0.89
C PHE A 482 -4.27 -34.03 2.36
N SER A 483 -4.80 -35.22 2.63
CA SER A 483 -4.89 -35.75 3.99
C SER A 483 -3.58 -36.48 4.33
N MET A 484 -3.06 -36.22 5.52
CA MET A 484 -1.89 -36.93 6.08
C MET A 484 -2.30 -38.18 6.86
N GLU A 485 -3.60 -38.49 6.89
CA GLU A 485 -4.15 -39.69 7.50
C GLU A 485 -3.83 -40.92 6.66
N GLY A 486 -3.71 -42.08 7.31
CA GLY A 486 -3.39 -43.34 6.64
C GLY A 486 -4.46 -43.72 5.61
N GLU A 487 -4.07 -43.86 4.35
CA GLU A 487 -4.94 -44.35 3.27
C GLU A 487 -4.39 -45.65 2.68
N SER A 488 -5.28 -46.51 2.20
CA SER A 488 -4.90 -47.75 1.50
C SER A 488 -4.89 -47.50 0.00
N ARG A 489 -3.73 -47.70 -0.64
CA ARG A 489 -3.52 -47.38 -2.05
C ARG A 489 -2.69 -48.47 -2.74
N LYS A 490 -3.00 -48.74 -4.02
CA LYS A 490 -2.15 -49.58 -4.87
C LYS A 490 -0.92 -48.77 -5.29
N MET A 491 0.26 -49.28 -4.95
CA MET A 491 1.54 -48.59 -5.09
C MET A 491 2.64 -49.62 -5.41
N THR A 492 3.85 -49.14 -5.71
CA THR A 492 5.03 -50.00 -5.86
C THR A 492 6.08 -49.62 -4.83
N VAL A 493 6.64 -50.62 -4.18
CA VAL A 493 7.73 -50.47 -3.22
C VAL A 493 9.00 -51.10 -3.79
N LEU A 494 10.14 -50.47 -3.50
CA LEU A 494 11.47 -50.95 -3.82
C LEU A 494 12.27 -51.07 -2.53
N PHE A 495 12.95 -52.21 -2.40
CA PHE A 495 14.01 -52.42 -1.43
C PHE A 495 15.28 -52.71 -2.18
N SER A 496 16.37 -52.04 -1.81
CA SER A 496 17.71 -52.34 -2.32
C SER A 496 18.66 -52.51 -1.16
N ASP A 497 19.56 -53.50 -1.22
CA ASP A 497 20.54 -53.76 -0.17
C ASP A 497 21.92 -54.09 -0.77
N VAL A 498 23.01 -53.75 -0.06
CA VAL A 498 24.38 -53.97 -0.54
C VAL A 498 24.85 -55.38 -0.19
N ARG A 499 25.29 -56.12 -1.21
CA ARG A 499 25.79 -57.49 -1.04
C ARG A 499 27.08 -57.50 -0.25
N GLY A 500 27.09 -58.29 0.82
CA GLY A 500 28.29 -58.48 1.63
C GLY A 500 28.69 -57.24 2.43
N PHE A 501 27.76 -56.32 2.68
CA PHE A 501 28.06 -55.05 3.36
C PHE A 501 28.75 -55.22 4.71
N THR A 502 28.39 -56.22 5.51
CA THR A 502 29.08 -56.51 6.77
C THR A 502 30.58 -56.70 6.56
N THR A 503 30.97 -57.50 5.57
CA THR A 503 32.38 -57.73 5.21
C THR A 503 33.06 -56.45 4.70
N ILE A 504 32.33 -55.60 3.97
CA ILE A 504 32.81 -54.30 3.49
C ILE A 504 33.04 -53.34 4.66
N SER A 505 32.10 -53.27 5.59
CA SER A 505 32.12 -52.38 6.76
C SER A 505 33.20 -52.75 7.77
N GLU A 506 33.56 -54.03 7.89
CA GLU A 506 34.67 -54.50 8.71
C GLU A 506 36.04 -54.20 8.09
N GLY A 507 36.10 -54.01 6.77
CA GLY A 507 37.34 -53.79 6.01
C GLY A 507 37.75 -52.32 5.81
N LEU A 508 36.91 -51.35 6.19
CA LEU A 508 37.12 -49.91 5.98
C LEU A 508 37.11 -49.14 7.30
N ASP A 509 37.87 -48.04 7.39
CA ASP A 509 37.75 -47.10 8.52
C ASP A 509 36.36 -46.43 8.53
N PRO A 510 35.77 -46.08 9.69
CA PRO A 510 34.45 -45.45 9.76
C PRO A 510 34.30 -44.18 8.90
N LYS A 511 35.38 -43.40 8.71
CA LYS A 511 35.34 -42.22 7.84
C LYS A 511 35.25 -42.62 6.37
N GLU A 512 36.06 -43.57 5.94
CA GLU A 512 36.06 -44.08 4.56
C GLU A 512 34.75 -44.79 4.22
N LEU A 513 34.19 -45.53 5.17
CA LEU A 513 32.86 -46.15 5.03
C LEU A 513 31.78 -45.09 4.86
N SER A 514 31.80 -44.00 5.64
CA SER A 514 30.84 -42.91 5.49
C SER A 514 30.98 -42.20 4.14
N GLU A 515 32.19 -42.00 3.64
CA GLU A 515 32.44 -41.39 2.33
C GLU A 515 31.95 -42.29 1.19
N LEU A 516 32.24 -43.59 1.25
CA LEU A 516 31.72 -44.59 0.32
C LEU A 516 30.18 -44.61 0.31
N MET A 517 29.56 -44.62 1.50
CA MET A 517 28.10 -44.63 1.61
C MET A 517 27.47 -43.35 1.05
N ASN A 518 28.06 -42.19 1.29
CA ASN A 518 27.54 -40.94 0.72
C ASN A 518 27.68 -40.91 -0.80
N GLU A 519 28.81 -41.37 -1.35
CA GLU A 519 29.06 -41.44 -2.80
C GLU A 519 28.17 -42.48 -3.49
N TYR A 520 27.78 -43.55 -2.80
CA TYR A 520 26.79 -44.52 -3.28
C TYR A 520 25.35 -44.01 -3.16
N LEU A 521 24.93 -43.58 -1.97
CA LEU A 521 23.53 -43.21 -1.70
C LEU A 521 23.09 -41.95 -2.45
N THR A 522 23.99 -40.97 -2.67
CA THR A 522 23.65 -39.72 -3.35
C THR A 522 23.11 -39.92 -4.77
N PRO A 523 23.82 -40.61 -5.68
CA PRO A 523 23.31 -40.87 -7.02
C PRO A 523 22.11 -41.83 -7.03
N MET A 524 22.05 -42.83 -6.15
CA MET A 524 20.87 -43.71 -6.05
C MET A 524 19.62 -42.91 -5.68
N THR A 525 19.75 -42.00 -4.72
CA THR A 525 18.69 -41.08 -4.30
C THR A 525 18.24 -40.17 -5.43
N ARG A 526 19.20 -39.60 -6.17
CA ARG A 526 18.94 -38.78 -7.36
C ARG A 526 18.13 -39.55 -8.40
N ILE A 527 18.52 -40.77 -8.75
CA ILE A 527 17.81 -41.62 -9.72
C ILE A 527 16.39 -41.90 -9.26
N ILE A 528 16.20 -42.29 -7.99
CA ILE A 528 14.87 -42.53 -7.42
C ILE A 528 13.99 -41.28 -7.56
N HIS A 529 14.53 -40.09 -7.26
CA HIS A 529 13.80 -38.83 -7.39
C HIS A 529 13.51 -38.42 -8.84
N GLU A 530 14.46 -38.59 -9.77
CA GLU A 530 14.27 -38.31 -11.21
C GLU A 530 13.16 -39.19 -11.80
N HIS A 531 13.01 -40.41 -11.30
CA HIS A 531 11.90 -41.31 -11.61
C HIS A 531 10.69 -41.13 -10.66
N ARG A 532 10.51 -39.96 -10.04
CA ARG A 532 9.33 -39.61 -9.22
C ARG A 532 9.10 -40.50 -7.97
N GLY A 533 10.14 -41.17 -7.49
CA GLY A 533 10.10 -41.98 -6.28
C GLY A 533 10.21 -41.15 -5.00
N THR A 534 9.59 -41.64 -3.94
CA THR A 534 9.68 -41.10 -2.58
C THR A 534 10.54 -42.04 -1.74
N ILE A 535 11.59 -41.50 -1.12
CA ILE A 535 12.47 -42.27 -0.22
C ILE A 535 11.80 -42.33 1.15
N ASP A 536 11.57 -43.55 1.63
CA ASP A 536 11.00 -43.78 2.95
C ASP A 536 12.09 -43.65 4.03
N LYS A 537 13.14 -44.45 3.92
CA LYS A 537 14.31 -44.38 4.81
C LYS A 537 15.52 -45.14 4.25
N TYR A 538 16.67 -44.83 4.83
CA TYR A 538 17.87 -45.68 4.78
C TYR A 538 17.90 -46.60 6.01
N MET A 539 18.19 -47.88 5.82
CA MET A 539 18.35 -48.88 6.89
C MET A 539 19.76 -49.44 6.84
N GLY A 540 20.74 -48.66 7.29
CA GLY A 540 22.16 -48.96 7.08
C GLY A 540 22.54 -48.72 5.62
N ASP A 541 22.85 -49.79 4.91
CA ASP A 541 23.15 -49.85 3.48
C ASP A 541 21.93 -50.08 2.59
N ALA A 542 20.79 -50.45 3.19
CA ALA A 542 19.55 -50.66 2.45
C ALA A 542 18.78 -49.36 2.16
N ILE A 543 18.23 -49.25 0.95
CA ILE A 543 17.33 -48.18 0.51
C ILE A 543 15.90 -48.72 0.45
N MET A 544 14.97 -48.03 1.11
CA MET A 544 13.53 -48.27 0.96
C MET A 544 12.88 -47.06 0.29
N ALA A 545 12.21 -47.29 -0.84
CA ALA A 545 11.51 -46.26 -1.59
C ALA A 545 10.16 -46.77 -2.10
N PHE A 546 9.26 -45.84 -2.43
CA PHE A 546 7.94 -46.17 -2.98
C PHE A 546 7.45 -45.14 -4.01
N TRP A 547 6.53 -45.58 -4.87
CA TRP A 547 5.89 -44.80 -5.93
C TRP A 547 4.36 -44.89 -5.83
N GLY A 548 3.67 -43.83 -6.26
CA GLY A 548 2.20 -43.73 -6.21
C GLY A 548 1.64 -42.94 -5.00
N ALA A 549 2.52 -42.39 -4.16
CA ALA A 549 2.19 -41.43 -3.12
C ALA A 549 3.40 -40.49 -2.85
N PRO A 550 3.19 -39.28 -2.30
CA PRO A 550 1.90 -38.68 -1.91
C PRO A 550 1.01 -38.32 -3.11
N LEU A 551 1.62 -38.02 -4.26
CA LEU A 551 0.90 -37.75 -5.50
C LEU A 551 0.49 -39.05 -6.18
N HIS A 552 -0.71 -39.05 -6.78
CA HIS A 552 -1.18 -40.17 -7.56
C HIS A 552 -0.33 -40.32 -8.83
N ASP A 553 0.17 -41.52 -9.07
CA ASP A 553 0.96 -41.85 -10.25
C ASP A 553 0.44 -43.15 -10.85
N ALA A 554 -0.21 -43.06 -12.02
CA ALA A 554 -0.75 -44.22 -12.71
C ALA A 554 0.34 -45.14 -13.26
N GLN A 555 1.57 -44.65 -13.42
CA GLN A 555 2.73 -45.40 -13.92
C GLN A 555 3.72 -45.76 -12.81
N HIS A 556 3.28 -45.76 -11.54
CA HIS A 556 4.13 -45.98 -10.38
C HIS A 556 5.03 -47.24 -10.48
N ALA A 557 4.51 -48.33 -11.04
CA ALA A 557 5.27 -49.57 -11.21
C ALA A 557 6.33 -49.47 -12.30
N ARG A 558 6.04 -48.72 -13.37
CA ARG A 558 6.97 -48.50 -14.48
C ARG A 558 8.11 -47.59 -14.04
N HIS A 559 7.81 -46.48 -13.38
CA HIS A 559 8.83 -45.58 -12.84
C HIS A 559 9.74 -46.28 -11.82
N ALA A 560 9.18 -47.10 -10.92
CA ALA A 560 9.98 -47.88 -9.98
C ALA A 560 10.93 -48.86 -10.69
N LEU A 561 10.46 -49.52 -11.77
CA LEU A 561 11.27 -50.46 -12.54
C LEU A 561 12.36 -49.75 -13.36
N ASP A 562 12.03 -48.64 -14.00
CA ASP A 562 12.99 -47.80 -14.74
C ASP A 562 14.09 -47.29 -13.77
N ALA A 563 13.70 -46.84 -12.57
CA ALA A 563 14.63 -46.45 -11.52
C ALA A 563 15.55 -47.60 -11.10
N ALA A 564 15.01 -48.79 -10.86
CA ALA A 564 15.81 -49.96 -10.49
C ALA A 564 16.82 -50.35 -11.57
N MET A 565 16.41 -50.32 -12.85
CA MET A 565 17.31 -50.59 -13.98
C MET A 565 18.43 -49.55 -14.08
N GLU A 566 18.10 -48.27 -13.91
CA GLU A 566 19.07 -47.18 -13.96
C GLU A 566 20.02 -47.20 -12.74
N MET A 567 19.53 -47.54 -11.54
CA MET A 567 20.37 -47.72 -10.35
C MET A 567 21.47 -48.77 -10.59
N ILE A 568 21.11 -49.92 -11.19
CA ILE A 568 22.08 -50.98 -11.53
C ILE A 568 23.08 -50.51 -12.59
N GLN A 569 22.59 -49.87 -13.65
CA GLN A 569 23.45 -49.35 -14.71
C GLN A 569 24.45 -48.32 -14.16
N HIS A 570 23.96 -47.34 -13.40
CA HIS A 570 24.78 -46.27 -12.86
C HIS A 570 25.79 -46.80 -11.82
N LEU A 571 25.39 -47.76 -10.98
CA LEU A 571 26.31 -48.43 -10.07
C LEU A 571 27.46 -49.13 -10.83
N THR A 572 27.17 -49.73 -11.99
CA THR A 572 28.17 -50.35 -12.86
C THR A 572 29.16 -49.31 -13.40
N GLU A 573 28.66 -48.14 -13.81
CA GLU A 573 29.48 -47.00 -14.27
C GLU A 573 30.35 -46.41 -13.16
N MET A 574 29.94 -46.55 -11.88
CA MET A 574 30.68 -46.07 -10.72
C MET A 574 31.79 -47.02 -10.25
N GLN A 575 31.76 -48.31 -10.63
CA GLN A 575 32.78 -49.28 -10.18
C GLN A 575 34.23 -48.86 -10.49
N PRO A 576 34.57 -48.31 -11.68
CA PRO A 576 35.92 -47.85 -11.96
C PRO A 576 36.37 -46.72 -11.02
N LEU A 577 35.45 -45.83 -10.63
CA LEU A 577 35.71 -44.75 -9.69
C LEU A 577 35.98 -45.30 -8.28
N PHE A 578 35.15 -46.24 -7.82
CA PHE A 578 35.33 -46.90 -6.52
C PHE A 578 36.68 -47.64 -6.47
N LYS A 579 37.01 -48.36 -7.53
CA LYS A 579 38.31 -49.03 -7.68
C LYS A 579 39.49 -48.05 -7.67
N ALA A 580 39.36 -46.88 -8.32
CA ALA A 580 40.40 -45.86 -8.32
C ALA A 580 40.61 -45.22 -6.93
N LYS A 581 39.56 -45.15 -6.10
CA LYS A 581 39.62 -44.73 -4.70
C LYS A 581 40.08 -45.84 -3.74
N GLY A 582 40.34 -47.05 -4.25
CA GLY A 582 40.76 -48.21 -3.43
C GLY A 582 39.61 -48.90 -2.69
N TRP A 583 38.36 -48.59 -3.01
CA TRP A 583 37.18 -49.17 -2.39
C TRP A 583 36.80 -50.52 -3.02
N PRO A 584 36.15 -51.42 -2.25
CA PRO A 584 35.67 -52.69 -2.78
C PRO A 584 34.55 -52.49 -3.81
N GLU A 585 34.38 -53.49 -4.68
CA GLU A 585 33.26 -53.52 -5.63
C GLU A 585 31.92 -53.59 -4.87
N ILE A 586 30.99 -52.71 -5.22
CA ILE A 586 29.66 -52.66 -4.60
C ILE A 586 28.65 -53.34 -5.51
N GLN A 587 27.98 -54.37 -5.02
CA GLN A 587 26.86 -55.00 -5.73
C GLN A 587 25.60 -54.85 -4.91
N ILE A 588 24.45 -54.69 -5.56
CA ILE A 588 23.17 -54.53 -4.87
C ILE A 588 22.17 -55.60 -5.30
N GLY A 589 21.36 -56.06 -4.35
CA GLY A 589 20.11 -56.76 -4.61
C GLY A 589 18.98 -55.73 -4.63
N THR A 590 18.01 -55.87 -5.55
CA THR A 590 16.84 -54.99 -5.61
C THR A 590 15.56 -55.80 -5.75
N GLY A 591 14.61 -55.60 -4.83
CA GLY A 591 13.30 -56.25 -4.81
C GLY A 591 12.17 -55.26 -5.02
N LEU A 592 11.30 -55.50 -6.02
CA LEU A 592 10.14 -54.65 -6.30
C LEU A 592 8.83 -55.42 -6.19
N ASN A 593 7.88 -54.86 -5.45
CA ASN A 593 6.54 -55.42 -5.37
C ASN A 593 5.45 -54.35 -5.59
N THR A 594 4.44 -54.72 -6.37
CA THR A 594 3.28 -53.88 -6.63
C THR A 594 2.07 -54.47 -5.90
N GLY A 595 1.39 -53.64 -5.11
CA GLY A 595 0.23 -54.11 -4.36
C GLY A 595 -0.42 -53.03 -3.53
N VAL A 596 -1.47 -53.40 -2.81
CA VAL A 596 -2.16 -52.49 -1.89
C VAL A 596 -1.35 -52.35 -0.61
N MET A 597 -0.97 -51.13 -0.26
CA MET A 597 -0.25 -50.78 0.95
C MET A 597 -0.91 -49.58 1.64
N SER A 598 -0.72 -49.45 2.95
CA SER A 598 -1.18 -48.30 3.72
C SER A 598 -0.09 -47.24 3.74
N VAL A 599 -0.38 -46.03 3.26
CA VAL A 599 0.55 -44.90 3.24
C VAL A 599 0.01 -43.77 4.11
N GLY A 600 0.87 -43.09 4.87
CA GLY A 600 0.48 -41.94 5.68
C GLY A 600 1.47 -41.66 6.81
N ASN A 601 1.10 -40.74 7.71
CA ASN A 601 1.87 -40.46 8.91
C ASN A 601 1.78 -41.63 9.91
N MET A 602 2.89 -42.30 10.16
CA MET A 602 3.01 -43.39 11.14
C MET A 602 4.02 -43.04 12.22
N GLY A 603 3.74 -43.43 13.47
CA GLY A 603 4.66 -43.24 14.59
C GLY A 603 3.97 -42.83 15.88
N SER A 604 4.73 -42.27 16.82
CA SER A 604 4.22 -41.73 18.08
C SER A 604 4.09 -40.21 18.01
N GLN A 605 3.47 -39.59 19.02
CA GLN A 605 3.39 -38.12 19.14
C GLN A 605 4.78 -37.43 19.14
N PHE A 606 5.85 -38.16 19.45
CA PHE A 606 7.22 -37.64 19.51
C PHE A 606 8.03 -37.90 18.24
N ARG A 607 7.63 -38.86 17.41
CA ARG A 607 8.32 -39.22 16.16
C ARG A 607 7.33 -39.78 15.16
N ILE A 608 7.03 -38.98 14.14
CA ILE A 608 6.14 -39.33 13.03
C ILE A 608 6.98 -39.38 11.75
N ALA A 609 6.77 -40.40 10.92
CA ALA A 609 7.35 -40.52 9.60
C ALA A 609 6.24 -40.80 8.57
N TYR A 610 6.30 -40.17 7.40
CA TYR A 610 5.43 -40.49 6.29
C TYR A 610 5.97 -41.74 5.58
N THR A 611 5.28 -42.87 5.71
CA THR A 611 5.83 -44.20 5.37
C THR A 611 4.75 -45.14 4.84
N VAL A 612 5.17 -46.27 4.27
CA VAL A 612 4.27 -47.33 3.77
C VAL A 612 4.34 -48.58 4.65
N LEU A 613 3.18 -49.19 4.92
CA LEU A 613 3.05 -50.42 5.70
C LEU A 613 2.12 -51.43 5.01
N GLY A 614 2.33 -52.71 5.27
CA GLY A 614 1.43 -53.79 4.87
C GLY A 614 2.15 -55.00 4.29
N ASP A 615 1.38 -56.05 4.01
CA ASP A 615 1.91 -57.32 3.50
C ASP A 615 2.63 -57.16 2.16
N SER A 616 2.16 -56.26 1.30
CA SER A 616 2.83 -55.94 0.03
C SER A 616 4.19 -55.27 0.23
N VAL A 617 4.40 -54.55 1.34
CA VAL A 617 5.71 -53.98 1.68
C VAL A 617 6.68 -55.08 2.09
N ASN A 618 6.23 -55.99 2.96
CA ASN A 618 7.02 -57.13 3.41
C ASN A 618 7.43 -58.07 2.27
N LEU A 619 6.57 -58.22 1.25
CA LEU A 619 6.92 -59.02 0.07
C LEU A 619 8.11 -58.39 -0.68
N GLY A 620 8.12 -57.07 -0.90
CA GLY A 620 9.21 -56.37 -1.58
C GLY A 620 10.58 -56.61 -0.92
N SER A 621 10.66 -56.43 0.40
CA SER A 621 11.88 -56.70 1.17
C SER A 621 12.35 -58.15 1.08
N ARG A 622 11.43 -59.12 0.97
CA ARG A 622 11.80 -60.53 0.80
C ARG A 622 12.30 -60.84 -0.60
N LEU A 623 11.74 -60.19 -1.63
CA LEU A 623 12.20 -60.35 -3.01
C LEU A 623 13.64 -59.87 -3.16
N GLU A 624 13.99 -58.78 -2.50
CA GLU A 624 15.37 -58.29 -2.42
C GLU A 624 16.29 -59.40 -1.87
N GLY A 625 15.98 -59.97 -0.70
CA GLY A 625 16.81 -61.02 -0.10
C GLY A 625 16.96 -62.29 -0.95
N LEU A 626 15.99 -62.59 -1.82
CA LEU A 626 16.07 -63.73 -2.75
C LEU A 626 17.01 -63.49 -3.93
N THR A 627 17.38 -62.24 -4.23
CA THR A 627 18.29 -61.89 -5.34
C THR A 627 19.61 -62.66 -5.25
N LYS A 628 20.15 -62.80 -4.03
CA LYS A 628 21.39 -63.53 -3.74
C LYS A 628 21.29 -65.01 -4.10
N GLN A 629 20.14 -65.63 -3.83
CA GLN A 629 19.92 -67.06 -4.04
C GLN A 629 19.80 -67.43 -5.52
N TYR A 630 19.14 -66.57 -6.30
CA TYR A 630 18.98 -66.76 -7.75
C TYR A 630 20.13 -66.16 -8.56
N GLY A 631 21.05 -65.43 -7.92
CA GLY A 631 22.22 -64.83 -8.56
C GLY A 631 21.91 -63.64 -9.47
N VAL A 632 20.72 -63.06 -9.35
CA VAL A 632 20.24 -61.93 -10.18
C VAL A 632 20.29 -60.62 -9.40
N GLN A 633 20.31 -59.46 -10.05
CA GLN A 633 20.36 -58.17 -9.36
C GLN A 633 18.98 -57.60 -9.02
N ILE A 634 17.96 -57.89 -9.83
CA ILE A 634 16.61 -57.37 -9.64
C ILE A 634 15.61 -58.52 -9.63
N ILE A 635 14.72 -58.54 -8.64
CA ILE A 635 13.56 -59.43 -8.60
C ILE A 635 12.29 -58.60 -8.47
N VAL A 636 11.30 -58.89 -9.32
CA VAL A 636 9.97 -58.30 -9.27
C VAL A 636 8.91 -59.36 -8.99
N SER A 637 7.84 -58.94 -8.30
CA SER A 637 6.64 -59.75 -8.14
C SER A 637 5.88 -59.93 -9.45
N GLU A 638 5.07 -61.00 -9.55
CA GLU A 638 4.05 -61.18 -10.60
C GLU A 638 3.16 -59.94 -10.79
N ALA A 639 2.77 -59.28 -9.69
CA ALA A 639 1.93 -58.09 -9.76
C ALA A 639 2.63 -56.89 -10.43
N THR A 640 3.94 -56.74 -10.22
CA THR A 640 4.75 -55.72 -10.91
C THR A 640 4.88 -56.06 -12.39
N GLN A 641 5.20 -57.32 -12.70
CA GLN A 641 5.32 -57.81 -14.07
C GLN A 641 4.03 -57.61 -14.87
N ALA A 642 2.88 -57.92 -14.29
CA ALA A 642 1.58 -57.75 -14.92
C ALA A 642 1.19 -56.27 -15.12
N THR A 643 1.73 -55.36 -14.29
CA THR A 643 1.49 -53.91 -14.41
C THR A 643 2.38 -53.26 -15.47
N VAL A 644 3.52 -53.89 -15.81
CA VAL A 644 4.51 -53.36 -16.76
C VAL A 644 4.85 -54.42 -17.84
N PRO A 645 3.88 -54.78 -18.73
CA PRO A 645 4.05 -55.87 -19.70
C PRO A 645 5.05 -55.58 -20.83
N GLU A 646 5.42 -54.33 -21.04
CA GLU A 646 6.36 -53.88 -22.07
C GLU A 646 7.82 -54.29 -21.81
N TYR A 647 8.13 -54.71 -20.58
CA TYR A 647 9.41 -55.33 -20.25
C TYR A 647 9.41 -56.82 -20.64
N LEU A 648 10.59 -57.30 -21.01
CA LEU A 648 10.88 -58.72 -21.10
C LEU A 648 11.33 -59.19 -19.71
N TYR A 649 10.80 -60.34 -19.29
CA TYR A 649 11.09 -60.91 -17.98
C TYR A 649 11.53 -62.36 -18.13
N ARG A 650 12.39 -62.80 -17.22
CA ARG A 650 12.73 -64.21 -17.02
C ARG A 650 12.06 -64.67 -15.72
N GLU A 651 11.16 -65.65 -15.78
CA GLU A 651 10.58 -66.24 -14.57
C GLU A 651 11.71 -66.94 -13.78
N LEU A 652 11.85 -66.65 -12.49
CA LEU A 652 12.92 -67.24 -11.67
C LEU A 652 12.42 -68.48 -10.94
N ASP A 653 11.27 -68.36 -10.26
CA ASP A 653 10.70 -69.44 -9.46
C ASP A 653 9.29 -69.10 -9.01
N ARG A 654 8.64 -70.07 -8.36
CA ARG A 654 7.46 -69.86 -7.53
C ARG A 654 7.87 -70.05 -6.08
N VAL A 655 7.84 -68.96 -5.30
CA VAL A 655 8.28 -68.99 -3.91
C VAL A 655 7.11 -68.91 -2.95
N ARG A 656 7.17 -69.72 -1.89
CA ARG A 656 6.25 -69.63 -0.74
C ARG A 656 6.82 -68.67 0.28
N VAL A 657 6.07 -67.63 0.57
CA VAL A 657 6.47 -66.56 1.47
C VAL A 657 5.88 -66.88 2.84
N LYS A 658 6.71 -66.99 3.88
CA LYS A 658 6.28 -67.31 5.26
C LYS A 658 5.10 -66.42 5.68
N GLY A 659 3.91 -67.01 5.86
CA GLY A 659 2.66 -66.31 6.16
C GLY A 659 1.62 -66.27 5.03
N LYS A 660 1.92 -66.78 3.82
CA LYS A 660 0.94 -66.99 2.73
C LYS A 660 1.00 -68.43 2.19
N ASP A 661 -0.17 -69.05 2.04
CA ASP A 661 -0.30 -70.42 1.53
C ASP A 661 -0.26 -70.52 0.00
N GLN A 662 -0.39 -69.40 -0.72
CA GLN A 662 -0.31 -69.37 -2.18
C GLN A 662 1.12 -69.01 -2.63
N PRO A 663 1.73 -69.80 -3.53
CA PRO A 663 3.02 -69.47 -4.09
C PRO A 663 2.92 -68.26 -5.03
N VAL A 664 3.91 -67.37 -4.96
CA VAL A 664 4.00 -66.18 -5.81
C VAL A 664 5.10 -66.40 -6.83
N ALA A 665 4.79 -66.19 -8.11
CA ALA A 665 5.80 -66.19 -9.16
C ALA A 665 6.68 -64.94 -9.05
N ILE A 666 7.98 -65.15 -9.18
CA ILE A 666 8.99 -64.08 -9.13
C ILE A 666 9.74 -64.03 -10.44
N PHE A 667 10.08 -62.82 -10.87
CA PHE A 667 10.62 -62.57 -12.20
C PHE A 667 11.83 -61.67 -12.11
N GLU A 668 12.80 -61.88 -13.00
CA GLU A 668 13.88 -60.95 -13.26
C GLU A 668 13.51 -60.08 -14.47
N PRO A 669 13.54 -58.75 -14.35
CA PRO A 669 13.39 -57.86 -15.50
C PRO A 669 14.69 -57.82 -16.29
N ILE A 670 14.60 -58.04 -17.61
CA ILE A 670 15.77 -58.06 -18.51
C ILE A 670 15.95 -56.72 -19.20
N GLY A 671 14.85 -56.10 -19.62
CA GLY A 671 14.84 -54.81 -20.29
C GLY A 671 13.56 -54.60 -21.09
N LEU A 672 13.42 -53.44 -21.73
CA LEU A 672 12.30 -53.17 -22.62
C LEU A 672 12.34 -54.11 -23.83
N ARG A 673 11.22 -54.77 -24.17
CA ARG A 673 11.16 -55.78 -25.24
C ARG A 673 11.73 -55.33 -26.58
N ASN A 674 11.68 -54.04 -26.89
CA ASN A 674 12.20 -53.47 -28.13
C ASN A 674 13.70 -53.11 -28.09
N LYS A 675 14.36 -53.25 -26.94
CA LYS A 675 15.79 -52.96 -26.72
C LYS A 675 16.61 -54.20 -26.36
N VAL A 676 15.97 -55.32 -26.03
CA VAL A 676 16.66 -56.58 -25.77
C VAL A 676 17.10 -57.20 -27.09
N ASP A 677 18.31 -57.73 -27.14
CA ASP A 677 18.86 -58.39 -28.31
C ASP A 677 18.15 -59.73 -28.60
N VAL A 678 18.18 -60.14 -29.87
CA VAL A 678 17.47 -61.35 -30.33
C VAL A 678 18.00 -62.62 -29.66
N GLN A 679 19.29 -62.67 -29.33
CA GLN A 679 19.91 -63.85 -28.71
C GLN A 679 19.33 -64.08 -27.31
N THR A 680 19.25 -63.02 -26.49
CA THR A 680 18.66 -63.05 -25.15
C THR A 680 17.18 -63.45 -25.19
N VAL A 681 16.41 -62.96 -26.18
CA VAL A 681 15.00 -63.36 -26.34
C VAL A 681 14.87 -64.86 -26.62
N VAL A 682 15.72 -65.41 -27.50
CA VAL A 682 15.73 -66.85 -27.82
C VAL A 682 16.14 -67.67 -26.60
N GLU A 683 17.16 -67.25 -25.87
CA GLU A 683 17.63 -67.91 -24.65
C GLU A 683 16.52 -68.01 -23.60
N ILE A 684 15.80 -66.91 -23.34
CA ILE A 684 14.68 -66.89 -22.40
C ILE A 684 13.54 -67.82 -22.87
N GLY A 685 13.25 -67.86 -24.17
CA GLY A 685 12.28 -68.80 -24.73
C GLY A 685 12.67 -70.28 -24.53
N CYS A 686 13.96 -70.61 -24.71
CA CYS A 686 14.49 -71.94 -24.40
C CYS A 686 14.41 -72.25 -22.90
N TYR A 687 14.70 -71.28 -22.04
CA TYR A 687 14.55 -71.40 -20.59
C TYR A 687 13.10 -71.63 -20.15
N GLU A 688 12.13 -70.90 -20.72
CA GLU A 688 10.71 -71.09 -20.42
C GLU A 688 10.24 -72.50 -20.79
N GLN A 689 10.74 -73.06 -21.90
CA GLN A 689 10.48 -74.46 -22.28
C GLN A 689 11.11 -75.44 -21.28
N ALA A 690 12.35 -75.21 -20.85
CA ALA A 690 13.03 -76.01 -19.84
C ALA A 690 12.27 -76.00 -18.49
N LEU A 691 11.81 -74.83 -18.07
CA LEU A 691 11.01 -74.65 -16.86
C LEU A 691 9.64 -75.35 -16.96
N ALA A 692 9.02 -75.33 -18.15
CA ALA A 692 7.79 -76.08 -18.40
C ALA A 692 8.00 -77.60 -18.29
N SER A 693 9.08 -78.12 -18.86
CA SER A 693 9.47 -79.54 -18.74
C SER A 693 9.70 -79.94 -17.28
N TYR A 694 10.39 -79.09 -16.51
CA TYR A 694 10.60 -79.26 -15.07
C TYR A 694 9.29 -79.34 -14.28
N ARG A 695 8.35 -78.41 -14.53
CA ARG A 695 7.03 -78.40 -13.86
C ARG A 695 6.15 -79.57 -14.26
N GLN A 696 6.29 -80.07 -15.48
CA GLN A 696 5.62 -81.29 -15.96
C GLN A 696 6.28 -82.58 -15.48
N GLN A 697 7.34 -82.51 -14.66
CA GLN A 697 8.11 -83.64 -14.14
C GLN A 697 8.78 -84.49 -15.24
N LYS A 698 9.08 -83.89 -16.39
CA LYS A 698 9.82 -84.54 -17.48
C LYS A 698 11.32 -84.41 -17.24
N TRP A 699 11.82 -85.10 -16.21
CA TRP A 699 13.18 -84.88 -15.68
C TRP A 699 14.30 -85.06 -16.70
N ALA A 700 14.19 -86.07 -17.59
CA ALA A 700 15.19 -86.30 -18.63
C ALA A 700 15.26 -85.14 -19.64
N GLU A 701 14.11 -84.67 -20.11
CA GLU A 701 14.02 -83.51 -21.03
C GLU A 701 14.52 -82.23 -20.35
N ALA A 702 14.07 -81.97 -19.12
CA ALA A 702 14.49 -80.78 -18.36
C ALA A 702 16.00 -80.80 -18.07
N LYS A 703 16.58 -81.96 -17.75
CA LYS A 703 18.03 -82.09 -17.51
C LYS A 703 18.83 -81.70 -18.76
N THR A 704 18.48 -82.23 -19.92
CA THR A 704 19.15 -81.89 -21.18
C THR A 704 19.03 -80.39 -21.48
N GLN A 705 17.81 -79.83 -21.39
CA GLN A 705 17.56 -78.43 -21.68
C GLN A 705 18.33 -77.48 -20.74
N PHE A 706 18.34 -77.73 -19.42
CA PHE A 706 19.12 -76.91 -18.48
C PHE A 706 20.63 -77.08 -18.63
N THR A 707 21.10 -78.27 -19.03
CA THR A 707 22.53 -78.48 -19.29
C THR A 707 22.98 -77.70 -20.53
N GLU A 708 22.18 -77.68 -21.59
CA GLU A 708 22.46 -76.88 -22.79
C GLU A 708 22.42 -75.38 -22.50
N LEU A 709 21.41 -74.90 -21.76
CA LEU A 709 21.33 -73.51 -21.32
C LEU A 709 22.53 -73.10 -20.45
N HIS A 710 22.97 -73.97 -19.54
CA HIS A 710 24.14 -73.70 -18.70
C HIS A 710 25.44 -73.70 -19.52
N GLN A 711 25.56 -74.52 -20.57
CA GLN A 711 26.71 -74.48 -21.48
C GLN A 711 26.75 -73.21 -22.31
N GLN A 712 25.59 -72.68 -22.70
CA GLN A 712 25.47 -71.46 -23.51
C GLN A 712 25.73 -70.20 -22.68
N SER A 713 25.25 -70.16 -21.42
CA SER A 713 25.42 -69.03 -20.51
C SER A 713 25.92 -69.53 -19.14
N PRO A 714 27.22 -69.88 -19.01
CA PRO A 714 27.80 -70.47 -17.79
C PRO A 714 27.72 -69.57 -16.55
N GLU A 715 27.71 -68.25 -16.76
CA GLU A 715 27.62 -67.22 -15.72
C GLU A 715 26.23 -67.15 -15.06
N GLN A 716 25.19 -67.69 -15.69
CA GLN A 716 23.83 -67.63 -15.18
C GLN A 716 23.60 -68.70 -14.09
N VAL A 717 23.68 -68.27 -12.83
CA VAL A 717 23.47 -69.13 -11.63
C VAL A 717 22.15 -69.89 -11.67
N LEU A 718 21.10 -69.29 -12.25
CA LEU A 718 19.76 -69.87 -12.35
C LEU A 718 19.75 -71.22 -13.08
N TYR A 719 20.48 -71.37 -14.19
CA TYR A 719 20.45 -72.59 -15.00
C TYR A 719 21.13 -73.75 -14.28
N ARG A 720 22.26 -73.48 -13.63
CA ARG A 720 22.93 -74.45 -12.75
C ARG A 720 22.02 -74.86 -11.59
N LEU A 721 21.36 -73.91 -10.94
CA LEU A 721 20.44 -74.16 -9.83
C LEU A 721 19.30 -75.11 -10.25
N TYR A 722 18.70 -74.90 -11.43
CA TYR A 722 17.65 -75.79 -11.93
C TYR A 722 18.17 -77.15 -12.38
N ALA A 723 19.37 -77.23 -12.96
CA ALA A 723 20.01 -78.51 -13.29
C ALA A 723 20.24 -79.36 -12.02
N GLU A 724 20.80 -78.76 -10.96
CA GLU A 724 20.99 -79.41 -9.65
C GLU A 724 19.65 -79.86 -9.03
N ARG A 725 18.60 -79.03 -9.14
CA ARG A 725 17.25 -79.39 -8.67
C ARG A 725 16.66 -80.56 -9.45
N VAL A 726 16.83 -80.59 -10.76
CA VAL A 726 16.37 -81.72 -11.60
C VAL A 726 17.08 -83.01 -11.15
N GLU A 727 18.40 -82.97 -10.95
CA GLU A 727 19.16 -84.13 -10.45
C GLU A 727 18.65 -84.58 -9.07
N TYR A 728 18.43 -83.64 -8.17
CA TYR A 728 17.85 -83.93 -6.85
C TYR A 728 16.48 -84.62 -6.95
N PHE A 729 15.57 -84.11 -7.80
CA PHE A 729 14.23 -84.69 -7.96
C PHE A 729 14.21 -86.01 -8.75
N MET A 730 15.24 -86.29 -9.56
CA MET A 730 15.43 -87.62 -10.16
C MET A 730 15.73 -88.68 -9.10
N GLU A 731 16.45 -88.31 -8.04
CA GLU A 731 16.75 -89.18 -6.90
C GLU A 731 15.66 -89.15 -5.82
N ASN A 732 14.95 -88.02 -5.70
CA ASN A 732 13.94 -87.75 -4.66
C ASN A 732 12.65 -87.19 -5.28
N PRO A 733 11.79 -88.03 -5.90
CA PRO A 733 10.61 -87.55 -6.63
C PRO A 733 9.66 -86.76 -5.73
N PRO A 734 9.08 -85.64 -6.21
CA PRO A 734 8.21 -84.79 -5.41
C PRO A 734 6.86 -85.47 -5.12
N ALA A 735 6.15 -84.99 -4.10
CA ALA A 735 4.84 -85.52 -3.73
C ALA A 735 3.80 -85.39 -4.88
N LYS A 736 2.77 -86.26 -4.89
CA LYS A 736 1.73 -86.26 -5.95
C LYS A 736 0.98 -84.93 -6.11
N ASN A 737 0.99 -84.08 -5.09
CA ASN A 737 0.35 -82.76 -5.05
C ASN A 737 1.37 -81.60 -5.16
N TRP A 738 2.55 -81.85 -5.73
CA TRP A 738 3.57 -80.83 -5.89
C TRP A 738 3.07 -79.67 -6.77
N ASP A 739 3.20 -78.47 -6.25
CA ASP A 739 2.71 -77.21 -6.81
C ASP A 739 3.79 -76.48 -7.64
N GLY A 740 4.91 -77.16 -7.93
CA GLY A 740 6.04 -76.61 -8.67
C GLY A 740 6.98 -75.74 -7.83
N VAL A 741 6.79 -75.67 -6.51
CA VAL A 741 7.62 -74.87 -5.59
C VAL A 741 8.77 -75.70 -5.04
N TYR A 742 9.97 -75.14 -5.05
CA TYR A 742 11.11 -75.70 -4.32
C TYR A 742 11.18 -75.10 -2.91
N THR A 743 11.11 -75.95 -1.87
CA THR A 743 11.24 -75.49 -0.47
C THR A 743 12.68 -75.72 -0.01
N PHE A 744 13.41 -74.65 0.28
CA PHE A 744 14.77 -74.76 0.83
C PHE A 744 14.75 -75.40 2.22
N THR A 745 15.49 -76.49 2.42
CA THR A 745 15.59 -77.24 3.69
C THR A 745 16.73 -76.75 4.59
N THR A 746 17.52 -75.79 4.15
CA THR A 746 18.58 -75.16 4.95
C THR A 746 18.13 -73.78 5.41
N LYS A 747 18.37 -73.50 6.70
CA LYS A 747 18.04 -72.24 7.38
C LYS A 747 18.79 -71.04 6.83
#